data_AF-A0A2M7ZDD2-F1
#
_entry.id   AF-A0A2M7ZDD2-F1
#
_cell.length_a   1.000
_cell.length_b   1.000
_cell.length_c   1.000
_cell.angle_alpha   90.00
_cell.angle_beta   90.00
_cell.angle_gamma   90.00
#
_symmetry.space_group_name_H-M   'P 1'
#
loop_
_entity.id
_entity.type
_entity.pdbx_description
1 polymer ?
#
loop_
_entity_poly.entity_id
_entity_poly.type
_entity_poly.pdbx_seq_one_letter_code
_entity_poly.pdbx_strand_id
1 'polypeptide(L)'
;MTNFRTMVPETIETLNRINSVIESCGYKLLLLSSTVSPELKSKVLKIPFSLKEYSKLILKIDSTQYYNNDLIDIDIEFNDDKNADREIYKIGIQKCIAVAHKIAEIVKPAFAFLWSGTVPQSIIFKSVFSSYFIPTFFAERGLLPETLMFDLNGNGAFSSQKFEIGLANRSENLPDNFETIKKYYFNNRIDKHEQKEYESSQDYISKNNLAGKKILFFAGQWDVASGVNSANDYQSFCNSPYFKNTEEAFLHLSSIISQQTERVLIFKPHPFDKREYSENRDKGIIVERNANIHTLIESAEVVAAMSTTVQYEVLLYEKPLLLIGNSLLNGWNACYELRDVNHLQQLIEDAFNKEVFDKKTENAKRFINFISDNYLIKLNHNNPAGINIDEYFSYLLKSGTGNSFSAVTEENFSTLLDNVDKMFKTEKTQQEINELIMLSEDFINKGEIKRAKQILSDILTIYDPNSIDAANNYAVTELLDGNIDSANSIIRQILDKDPQNEIALGNLDYILQELPQEVTTFKESQKSDDNNEQSSNDSEKSKTQIIKEHWDNVSNTKSSHNFRWWGSPTIWNHYNRLTSGDEGGLIQLLKQKLNGGVLEKGVSVGCGIGVTEMKLILEGVVSHFDLYELSEVRIKQGLQRAKELNILDKIAYHNEDVFQSIEKETVELVYWYDSLHHMFDVDEAVKWCRQILKNDGFFCMNEYTGPSRFQFSDKSLEIATAIRSALPTKYMVDPRNGSHFSRICYKPSAQALAQDDPSEAADSSRIIKSIQKYFPHAEIKKLGGIVYMRVLDDIICNFNENNKEDLLLLKSLLEIDKALIQFPDVDNLYSAVVVQKTKY
;
A
#
# COMPACT_ATOMS: atom_id res chain seq x y z
N MET A 1 -0.70 -26.28 -7.98
CA MET A 1 0.05 -25.10 -8.46
C MET A 1 -0.81 -24.30 -9.43
N THR A 2 -0.60 -22.99 -9.63
CA THR A 2 -1.43 -22.17 -10.57
C THR A 2 -0.65 -21.53 -11.73
N ASN A 3 -1.38 -21.20 -12.80
CA ASN A 3 -1.09 -20.22 -13.86
C ASN A 3 0.31 -20.24 -14.53
N PHE A 4 0.54 -21.22 -15.39
CA PHE A 4 1.72 -21.27 -16.27
C PHE A 4 1.36 -20.83 -17.70
N ARG A 5 1.78 -19.62 -18.11
CA ARG A 5 1.49 -19.05 -19.44
C ARG A 5 1.97 -19.96 -20.58
N THR A 6 3.14 -20.59 -20.45
CA THR A 6 3.75 -21.47 -21.47
C THR A 6 4.28 -22.77 -20.88
N MET A 7 3.93 -23.90 -21.49
CA MET A 7 4.46 -25.23 -21.19
C MET A 7 5.58 -25.58 -22.18
N VAL A 8 6.76 -24.99 -21.98
CA VAL A 8 8.00 -25.39 -22.68
C VAL A 8 8.58 -26.67 -22.04
N PRO A 9 9.42 -27.46 -22.75
CA PRO A 9 9.91 -28.75 -22.26
C PRO A 9 10.54 -28.70 -20.86
N GLU A 10 11.28 -27.65 -20.54
CA GLU A 10 11.98 -27.44 -19.28
C GLU A 10 10.98 -27.20 -18.12
N THR A 11 9.88 -26.49 -18.40
CA THR A 11 8.75 -26.31 -17.47
C THR A 11 8.03 -27.64 -17.24
N ILE A 12 7.83 -28.44 -18.30
CA ILE A 12 7.17 -29.75 -18.24
C ILE A 12 8.03 -30.73 -17.42
N GLU A 13 9.34 -30.80 -17.66
CA GLU A 13 10.27 -31.62 -16.89
C GLU A 13 10.28 -31.21 -15.41
N THR A 14 10.37 -29.91 -15.13
CA THR A 14 10.32 -29.35 -13.77
C THR A 14 9.03 -29.76 -13.04
N LEU A 15 7.86 -29.56 -13.66
CA LEU A 15 6.57 -29.94 -13.07
C LEU A 15 6.44 -31.46 -12.88
N ASN A 16 6.98 -32.26 -13.81
CA ASN A 16 7.02 -33.71 -13.71
C ASN A 16 7.93 -34.21 -12.57
N ARG A 17 9.05 -33.52 -12.31
CA ARG A 17 9.93 -33.80 -11.16
C ARG A 17 9.25 -33.44 -9.85
N ILE A 18 8.65 -32.24 -9.76
CA ILE A 18 7.86 -31.81 -8.60
C ILE A 18 6.74 -32.81 -8.29
N ASN A 19 5.99 -33.26 -9.30
CA ASN A 19 4.97 -34.30 -9.13
C ASN A 19 5.54 -35.58 -8.48
N SER A 20 6.66 -36.09 -9.00
CA SER A 20 7.29 -37.31 -8.50
C SER A 20 7.76 -37.20 -7.04
N VAL A 21 8.24 -36.03 -6.61
CA VAL A 21 8.65 -35.80 -5.22
C VAL A 21 7.43 -35.68 -4.30
N ILE A 22 6.38 -34.96 -4.73
CA ILE A 22 5.12 -34.83 -4.00
C ILE A 22 4.45 -36.21 -3.80
N GLU A 23 4.37 -37.05 -4.84
CA GLU A 23 3.79 -38.40 -4.73
C GLU A 23 4.64 -39.34 -3.87
N SER A 24 5.98 -39.26 -3.91
CA SER A 24 6.83 -40.05 -3.00
C SER A 24 6.76 -39.61 -1.54
N CYS A 25 6.24 -38.40 -1.26
CA CYS A 25 5.89 -37.94 0.09
C CYS A 25 4.44 -38.27 0.50
N GLY A 26 3.66 -38.99 -0.34
CA GLY A 26 2.29 -39.40 -0.04
C GLY A 26 1.21 -38.36 -0.35
N TYR A 27 1.53 -37.30 -1.08
CA TYR A 27 0.60 -36.25 -1.50
C TYR A 27 0.21 -36.41 -2.98
N LYS A 28 -0.84 -35.70 -3.43
CA LYS A 28 -1.25 -35.64 -4.85
C LYS A 28 -1.14 -34.21 -5.38
N LEU A 29 -0.54 -34.04 -6.56
CA LEU A 29 -0.39 -32.73 -7.20
C LEU A 29 -1.58 -32.44 -8.12
N LEU A 30 -2.30 -31.35 -7.80
CA LEU A 30 -3.24 -30.70 -8.71
C LEU A 30 -2.59 -29.46 -9.33
N LEU A 31 -2.52 -29.41 -10.66
CA LEU A 31 -2.09 -28.27 -11.45
C LEU A 31 -3.33 -27.54 -12.01
N LEU A 32 -3.40 -26.22 -11.82
CA LEU A 32 -4.42 -25.34 -12.39
C LEU A 32 -3.71 -24.45 -13.42
N SER A 33 -4.01 -24.58 -14.71
CA SER A 33 -3.23 -23.91 -15.76
C SER A 33 -4.09 -23.40 -16.91
N SER A 34 -3.73 -22.25 -17.49
CA SER A 34 -4.28 -21.80 -18.78
C SER A 34 -3.92 -22.74 -19.92
N THR A 35 -2.76 -23.39 -19.79
CA THR A 35 -2.05 -24.08 -20.87
C THR A 35 -1.77 -25.53 -20.43
N VAL A 36 -2.18 -26.50 -21.24
CA VAL A 36 -2.06 -27.95 -20.95
C VAL A 36 -1.10 -28.61 -21.92
N SER A 37 -0.43 -29.69 -21.48
CA SER A 37 0.44 -30.53 -22.32
C SER A 37 0.17 -32.01 -22.01
N PRO A 38 0.13 -32.91 -23.02
CA PRO A 38 -0.03 -34.35 -22.82
C PRO A 38 1.19 -35.01 -22.15
N GLU A 39 2.31 -34.31 -22.03
CA GLU A 39 3.55 -34.80 -21.41
C GLU A 39 3.58 -34.60 -19.87
N LEU A 40 2.59 -33.91 -19.31
CA LEU A 40 2.45 -33.68 -17.87
C LEU A 40 1.86 -34.93 -17.18
N LYS A 41 2.57 -35.42 -16.17
CA LYS A 41 2.18 -36.59 -15.34
C LYS A 41 1.18 -36.22 -14.24
N SER A 42 1.20 -34.97 -13.79
CA SER A 42 0.26 -34.41 -12.81
C SER A 42 -1.14 -34.24 -13.42
N LYS A 43 -2.20 -34.39 -12.61
CA LYS A 43 -3.56 -34.01 -13.04
C LYS A 43 -3.63 -32.49 -13.24
N VAL A 44 -4.14 -32.07 -14.40
CA VAL A 44 -4.27 -30.65 -14.78
C VAL A 44 -5.74 -30.30 -15.00
N LEU A 45 -6.21 -29.23 -14.36
CA LEU A 45 -7.47 -28.59 -14.71
C LEU A 45 -7.18 -27.30 -15.48
N LYS A 46 -7.94 -27.06 -16.55
CA LYS A 46 -7.79 -25.84 -17.35
C LYS A 46 -8.52 -24.67 -16.68
N ILE A 47 -7.81 -23.58 -16.45
CA ILE A 47 -8.37 -22.34 -15.88
C ILE A 47 -8.29 -21.19 -16.90
N PRO A 48 -9.11 -20.13 -16.76
CA PRO A 48 -8.94 -18.91 -17.54
C PRO A 48 -7.61 -18.21 -17.23
N PHE A 49 -7.02 -17.49 -18.19
CA PHE A 49 -5.75 -16.77 -17.98
C PHE A 49 -5.96 -15.38 -17.37
N SER A 50 -6.78 -14.55 -18.02
CA SER A 50 -7.14 -13.20 -17.56
C SER A 50 -8.41 -13.18 -16.71
N LEU A 51 -8.57 -12.16 -15.85
CA LEU A 51 -9.83 -11.89 -15.14
C LEU A 51 -10.98 -11.66 -16.14
N LYS A 52 -10.70 -11.03 -17.29
CA LYS A 52 -11.66 -10.88 -18.40
C LYS A 52 -12.26 -12.21 -18.85
N GLU A 53 -11.49 -13.31 -18.86
CA GLU A 53 -12.01 -14.63 -19.21
C GLU A 53 -12.81 -15.29 -18.07
N TYR A 54 -12.47 -15.03 -16.78
CA TYR A 54 -13.28 -15.51 -15.64
C TYR A 54 -14.72 -14.99 -15.69
N SER A 55 -14.97 -13.84 -16.35
CA SER A 55 -16.33 -13.30 -16.55
C SER A 55 -17.27 -14.29 -17.25
N LYS A 56 -16.74 -15.19 -18.09
CA LYS A 56 -17.47 -16.16 -18.91
C LYS A 56 -17.89 -17.43 -18.15
N LEU A 57 -17.45 -17.61 -16.90
CA LEU A 57 -17.77 -18.81 -16.12
C LEU A 57 -19.22 -18.81 -15.67
N ILE A 58 -19.86 -19.99 -15.69
CA ILE A 58 -21.24 -20.18 -15.21
C ILE A 58 -21.23 -20.38 -13.68
N LEU A 59 -20.98 -19.28 -12.98
CA LEU A 59 -20.89 -19.24 -11.52
C LEU A 59 -21.75 -18.09 -10.99
N LYS A 60 -22.66 -18.42 -10.08
CA LYS A 60 -23.36 -17.42 -9.25
C LYS A 60 -22.35 -16.69 -8.38
N ILE A 61 -22.40 -15.37 -8.41
CA ILE A 61 -21.62 -14.46 -7.58
C ILE A 61 -22.45 -13.94 -6.40
N ASP A 62 -21.80 -13.52 -5.33
CA ASP A 62 -22.40 -12.67 -4.30
C ASP A 62 -22.04 -11.21 -4.62
N SER A 63 -23.05 -10.36 -4.84
CA SER A 63 -22.85 -8.96 -5.21
C SER A 63 -22.37 -8.08 -4.04
N THR A 64 -22.29 -8.61 -2.82
CA THR A 64 -21.76 -7.91 -1.64
C THR A 64 -20.26 -8.09 -1.43
N GLN A 65 -19.60 -8.96 -2.21
CA GLN A 65 -18.19 -9.28 -1.99
C GLN A 65 -17.24 -8.18 -2.49
N TYR A 66 -16.51 -7.57 -1.55
CA TYR A 66 -15.47 -6.57 -1.81
C TYR A 66 -14.25 -7.17 -2.50
N TYR A 67 -13.62 -6.39 -3.40
CA TYR A 67 -12.38 -6.74 -4.08
C TYR A 67 -11.52 -5.48 -4.30
N ASN A 68 -10.20 -5.67 -4.44
CA ASN A 68 -9.32 -4.56 -4.81
C ASN A 68 -9.49 -4.24 -6.30
N ASN A 69 -9.88 -2.99 -6.62
CA ASN A 69 -10.01 -2.52 -8.00
C ASN A 69 -8.65 -2.39 -8.70
N ASP A 70 -7.55 -2.16 -7.97
CA ASP A 70 -6.21 -2.02 -8.56
C ASP A 70 -5.80 -3.30 -9.33
N LEU A 71 -6.31 -4.47 -8.92
CA LEU A 71 -6.08 -5.76 -9.59
C LEU A 71 -6.70 -5.84 -10.99
N ILE A 72 -7.72 -5.04 -11.29
CA ILE A 72 -8.29 -4.95 -12.65
C ILE A 72 -7.28 -4.27 -13.58
N ASP A 73 -6.68 -3.17 -13.14
CA ASP A 73 -5.76 -2.39 -13.96
C ASP A 73 -4.42 -3.12 -14.15
N ILE A 74 -3.97 -3.84 -13.12
CA ILE A 74 -2.83 -4.77 -13.22
C ILE A 74 -3.13 -5.91 -14.23
N ASP A 75 -4.33 -6.49 -14.25
CA ASP A 75 -4.67 -7.55 -15.22
C ASP A 75 -4.82 -7.02 -16.66
N ILE A 76 -5.34 -5.81 -16.84
CA ILE A 76 -5.38 -5.11 -18.13
C ILE A 76 -3.95 -4.88 -18.66
N GLU A 77 -3.04 -4.39 -17.81
CA GLU A 77 -1.64 -4.14 -18.14
C GLU A 77 -0.87 -5.44 -18.46
N PHE A 78 -1.10 -6.52 -17.71
CA PHE A 78 -0.52 -7.85 -17.98
C PHE A 78 -0.93 -8.44 -19.35
N ASN A 79 -2.13 -8.11 -19.82
CA ASN A 79 -2.70 -8.65 -21.05
C ASN A 79 -2.56 -7.73 -22.28
N ASP A 80 -2.11 -6.47 -22.10
CA ASP A 80 -2.09 -5.44 -23.16
C ASP A 80 -3.49 -5.23 -23.79
N ASP A 81 -4.54 -5.26 -22.95
CA ASP A 81 -5.94 -5.13 -23.41
C ASP A 81 -6.34 -3.67 -23.65
N LYS A 82 -5.99 -3.18 -24.84
CA LYS A 82 -6.24 -1.80 -25.28
C LYS A 82 -7.73 -1.45 -25.42
N ASN A 83 -8.64 -2.43 -25.31
CA ASN A 83 -10.09 -2.25 -25.37
C ASN A 83 -10.76 -2.92 -24.14
N ALA A 84 -10.22 -2.65 -22.95
CA ALA A 84 -10.72 -3.20 -21.70
C ALA A 84 -12.03 -2.53 -21.24
N ASP A 85 -13.09 -3.32 -21.17
CA ASP A 85 -14.33 -2.97 -20.47
C ASP A 85 -14.19 -3.33 -18.98
N ARG A 86 -14.12 -2.33 -18.11
CA ARG A 86 -13.95 -2.53 -16.67
C ARG A 86 -15.08 -3.31 -16.02
N GLU A 87 -16.33 -3.26 -16.52
CA GLU A 87 -17.43 -4.02 -15.91
C GLU A 87 -17.28 -5.52 -16.18
N ILE A 88 -16.79 -5.92 -17.36
CA ILE A 88 -16.44 -7.32 -17.65
C ILE A 88 -15.33 -7.81 -16.70
N TYR A 89 -14.32 -6.98 -16.43
CA TYR A 89 -13.26 -7.31 -15.47
C TYR A 89 -13.79 -7.38 -14.01
N LYS A 90 -14.76 -6.55 -13.61
CA LYS A 90 -15.42 -6.63 -12.29
C LYS A 90 -16.20 -7.93 -12.09
N ILE A 91 -16.97 -8.35 -13.10
CA ILE A 91 -17.64 -9.67 -13.09
C ILE A 91 -16.59 -10.79 -13.05
N GLY A 92 -15.48 -10.60 -13.77
CA GLY A 92 -14.32 -11.47 -13.80
C GLY A 92 -13.66 -11.70 -12.43
N ILE A 93 -13.32 -10.64 -11.71
CA ILE A 93 -12.71 -10.74 -10.37
C ILE A 93 -13.66 -11.38 -9.35
N GLN A 94 -14.95 -11.06 -9.38
CA GLN A 94 -15.96 -11.71 -8.51
C GLN A 94 -16.06 -13.22 -8.80
N LYS A 95 -16.09 -13.63 -10.08
CA LYS A 95 -16.09 -15.05 -10.46
C LYS A 95 -14.75 -15.74 -10.12
N CYS A 96 -13.61 -15.05 -10.23
CA CYS A 96 -12.30 -15.56 -9.81
C CYS A 96 -12.22 -15.82 -8.30
N ILE A 97 -12.72 -14.89 -7.48
CA ILE A 97 -12.84 -15.04 -6.03
C ILE A 97 -13.77 -16.23 -5.68
N ALA A 98 -14.94 -16.31 -6.30
CA ALA A 98 -15.88 -17.42 -6.10
C ALA A 98 -15.30 -18.80 -6.50
N VAL A 99 -14.45 -18.86 -7.53
CA VAL A 99 -13.66 -20.06 -7.87
C VAL A 99 -12.68 -20.41 -6.75
N ALA A 100 -11.92 -19.44 -6.23
CA ALA A 100 -10.93 -19.69 -5.18
C ALA A 100 -11.57 -20.21 -3.88
N HIS A 101 -12.73 -19.65 -3.47
CA HIS A 101 -13.49 -20.13 -2.31
C HIS A 101 -13.92 -21.59 -2.48
N LYS A 102 -14.55 -21.92 -3.62
CA LYS A 102 -14.98 -23.29 -3.90
C LYS A 102 -13.80 -24.28 -3.99
N ILE A 103 -12.64 -23.87 -4.51
CA ILE A 103 -11.44 -24.70 -4.52
C ILE A 103 -10.93 -24.95 -3.08
N ALA A 104 -10.92 -23.94 -2.22
CA ALA A 104 -10.57 -24.13 -0.80
C ALA A 104 -11.53 -25.12 -0.10
N GLU A 105 -12.82 -25.03 -0.39
CA GLU A 105 -13.87 -25.87 0.23
C GLU A 105 -13.92 -27.30 -0.30
N ILE A 106 -13.77 -27.50 -1.60
CA ILE A 106 -13.85 -28.82 -2.27
C ILE A 106 -12.51 -29.56 -2.17
N VAL A 107 -11.39 -28.87 -2.40
CA VAL A 107 -10.06 -29.49 -2.49
C VAL A 107 -9.35 -29.55 -1.13
N LYS A 108 -9.59 -28.58 -0.24
CA LYS A 108 -8.96 -28.45 1.09
C LYS A 108 -7.44 -28.71 1.05
N PRO A 109 -6.68 -28.03 0.16
CA PRO A 109 -5.30 -28.37 -0.10
C PRO A 109 -4.42 -28.19 1.14
N ALA A 110 -3.54 -29.16 1.40
CA ALA A 110 -2.57 -29.08 2.50
C ALA A 110 -1.54 -27.96 2.30
N PHE A 111 -1.21 -27.66 1.03
CA PHE A 111 -0.33 -26.58 0.61
C PHE A 111 -0.79 -26.01 -0.74
N ALA A 112 -0.63 -24.71 -0.95
CA ALA A 112 -0.81 -24.06 -2.24
C ALA A 112 0.48 -23.35 -2.68
N PHE A 113 0.83 -23.50 -3.96
CA PHE A 113 1.95 -22.80 -4.60
C PHE A 113 1.38 -22.07 -5.82
N LEU A 114 1.41 -20.75 -5.81
CA LEU A 114 0.76 -19.91 -6.81
C LEU A 114 1.82 -19.25 -7.69
N TRP A 115 1.70 -19.27 -9.01
CA TRP A 115 2.75 -18.67 -9.85
C TRP A 115 2.71 -17.14 -9.78
N SER A 116 3.84 -16.57 -9.36
CA SER A 116 4.14 -15.15 -9.17
C SER A 116 3.25 -14.36 -8.20
N GLY A 117 3.89 -13.45 -7.46
CA GLY A 117 3.25 -12.52 -6.55
C GLY A 117 2.66 -11.26 -7.22
N THR A 118 2.82 -11.10 -8.54
CA THR A 118 2.26 -9.94 -9.29
C THR A 118 1.00 -10.30 -10.09
N VAL A 119 0.77 -11.59 -10.31
CA VAL A 119 -0.33 -12.11 -11.12
C VAL A 119 -1.66 -11.97 -10.35
N PRO A 120 -2.67 -11.19 -10.84
CA PRO A 120 -3.89 -10.88 -10.09
C PRO A 120 -4.66 -12.11 -9.59
N GLN A 121 -4.75 -13.17 -10.41
CA GLN A 121 -5.38 -14.44 -10.04
C GLN A 121 -4.65 -15.11 -8.87
N SER A 122 -3.31 -15.05 -8.85
CA SER A 122 -2.50 -15.57 -7.76
C SER A 122 -2.66 -14.73 -6.48
N ILE A 123 -2.79 -13.40 -6.58
CA ILE A 123 -3.08 -12.52 -5.43
C ILE A 123 -4.48 -12.83 -4.84
N ILE A 124 -5.48 -13.01 -5.69
CA ILE A 124 -6.85 -13.43 -5.29
C ILE A 124 -6.82 -14.78 -4.58
N PHE A 125 -6.18 -15.79 -5.18
CA PHE A 125 -6.08 -17.13 -4.59
C PHE A 125 -5.33 -17.10 -3.26
N LYS A 126 -4.23 -16.31 -3.14
CA LYS A 126 -3.49 -16.11 -1.88
C LYS A 126 -4.39 -15.52 -0.79
N SER A 127 -5.15 -14.46 -1.11
CA SER A 127 -6.06 -13.80 -0.18
C SER A 127 -7.13 -14.77 0.34
N VAL A 128 -7.82 -15.45 -0.58
CA VAL A 128 -8.88 -16.41 -0.22
C VAL A 128 -8.31 -17.59 0.56
N PHE A 129 -7.26 -18.25 0.08
CA PHE A 129 -6.65 -19.41 0.75
C PHE A 129 -6.12 -19.08 2.16
N SER A 130 -5.61 -17.87 2.38
CA SER A 130 -5.21 -17.42 3.72
C SER A 130 -6.39 -17.37 4.69
N SER A 131 -7.60 -17.03 4.24
CA SER A 131 -8.81 -17.02 5.10
C SER A 131 -9.31 -18.43 5.49
N TYR A 132 -8.94 -19.47 4.74
CA TYR A 132 -9.14 -20.88 5.09
C TYR A 132 -7.92 -21.51 5.80
N PHE A 133 -6.94 -20.70 6.23
CA PHE A 133 -5.70 -21.15 6.87
C PHE A 133 -4.90 -22.18 6.03
N ILE A 134 -4.93 -22.05 4.69
CA ILE A 134 -4.16 -22.90 3.77
C ILE A 134 -2.75 -22.31 3.63
N PRO A 135 -1.67 -23.06 3.98
CA PRO A 135 -0.29 -22.64 3.75
C PRO A 135 -0.05 -22.34 2.26
N THR A 136 0.21 -21.07 1.93
CA THR A 136 0.24 -20.59 0.55
C THR A 136 1.49 -19.77 0.25
N PHE A 137 2.25 -20.21 -0.75
CA PHE A 137 3.49 -19.59 -1.22
C PHE A 137 3.34 -19.11 -2.66
N PHE A 138 4.03 -18.03 -3.02
CA PHE A 138 4.24 -17.64 -4.41
C PHE A 138 5.48 -18.35 -4.97
N ALA A 139 5.33 -19.06 -6.07
CA ALA A 139 6.42 -19.67 -6.83
C ALA A 139 6.91 -18.69 -7.89
N GLU A 140 8.23 -18.48 -7.95
CA GLU A 140 8.86 -17.55 -8.90
C GLU A 140 10.07 -18.19 -9.59
N ARG A 141 10.47 -17.60 -10.72
CA ARG A 141 11.81 -17.82 -11.28
C ARG A 141 12.85 -17.32 -10.28
N GLY A 142 13.85 -18.15 -10.00
CA GLY A 142 14.93 -17.79 -9.10
C GLY A 142 15.83 -16.68 -9.67
N LEU A 143 16.63 -16.12 -8.79
CA LEU A 143 17.41 -14.91 -9.07
C LEU A 143 18.49 -15.17 -10.16
N LEU A 144 19.04 -16.39 -10.20
CA LEU A 144 19.95 -16.88 -11.25
C LEU A 144 19.25 -17.90 -12.18
N PRO A 145 19.72 -18.10 -13.44
CA PRO A 145 19.15 -19.11 -14.35
C PRO A 145 19.15 -20.54 -13.76
N GLU A 146 18.28 -21.43 -14.27
CA GLU A 146 18.06 -22.80 -13.76
C GLU A 146 17.69 -22.92 -12.27
N THR A 147 17.18 -21.83 -11.64
CA THR A 147 16.68 -21.87 -10.26
C THR A 147 15.23 -21.39 -10.14
N LEU A 148 14.56 -21.84 -9.08
CA LEU A 148 13.26 -21.36 -8.59
C LEU A 148 13.43 -20.74 -7.19
N MET A 149 12.40 -20.01 -6.75
CA MET A 149 12.28 -19.49 -5.39
C MET A 149 10.81 -19.54 -4.94
N PHE A 150 10.55 -19.66 -3.63
CA PHE A 150 9.20 -19.60 -3.06
C PHE A 150 9.12 -18.56 -1.94
N ASP A 151 8.19 -17.61 -2.03
CA ASP A 151 8.03 -16.49 -1.08
C ASP A 151 6.62 -16.46 -0.47
N LEU A 152 6.43 -15.82 0.69
CA LEU A 152 5.11 -15.70 1.33
C LEU A 152 4.28 -14.49 0.85
N ASN A 153 4.92 -13.44 0.34
CA ASN A 153 4.29 -12.14 0.04
C ASN A 153 4.41 -11.74 -1.42
N GLY A 154 5.54 -11.99 -2.08
CA GLY A 154 5.73 -11.66 -3.49
C GLY A 154 7.20 -11.63 -3.93
N ASN A 155 7.48 -10.82 -4.95
CA ASN A 155 8.78 -10.78 -5.63
C ASN A 155 9.53 -9.44 -5.41
N GLY A 156 10.81 -9.43 -5.81
CA GLY A 156 11.66 -8.23 -5.75
C GLY A 156 11.78 -7.66 -4.35
N ALA A 157 11.50 -6.37 -4.20
CA ALA A 157 11.53 -5.64 -2.94
C ALA A 157 10.35 -5.97 -2.00
N PHE A 158 9.29 -6.58 -2.51
CA PHE A 158 8.08 -6.96 -1.75
C PHE A 158 8.15 -8.39 -1.18
N SER A 159 9.23 -9.11 -1.47
CA SER A 159 9.50 -10.44 -0.94
C SER A 159 9.56 -10.44 0.60
N SER A 160 8.87 -11.42 1.19
CA SER A 160 8.91 -11.71 2.64
C SER A 160 10.32 -11.96 3.17
N GLN A 161 11.21 -12.52 2.35
CA GLN A 161 12.58 -12.87 2.70
C GLN A 161 13.49 -11.64 2.84
N LYS A 162 13.11 -10.47 2.32
CA LYS A 162 13.96 -9.26 2.28
C LYS A 162 14.52 -8.86 3.65
N PHE A 163 13.77 -9.07 4.73
CA PHE A 163 14.21 -8.75 6.09
C PHE A 163 15.30 -9.73 6.58
N GLU A 164 15.09 -11.03 6.42
CA GLU A 164 16.08 -12.07 6.78
C GLU A 164 17.36 -11.92 5.95
N ILE A 165 17.20 -11.71 4.64
CA ILE A 165 18.28 -11.41 3.70
C ILE A 165 19.05 -10.17 4.14
N GLY A 166 18.38 -9.09 4.57
CA GLY A 166 19.03 -7.90 5.11
C GLY A 166 19.81 -8.13 6.42
N LEU A 167 19.32 -9.02 7.30
CA LEU A 167 20.04 -9.41 8.52
C LEU A 167 21.28 -10.24 8.23
N ALA A 168 21.24 -11.14 7.25
CA ALA A 168 22.32 -12.05 6.91
C ALA A 168 23.61 -11.35 6.44
N ASN A 169 23.53 -10.11 5.93
CA ASN A 169 24.72 -9.27 5.66
C ASN A 169 25.60 -9.05 6.91
N ARG A 170 25.07 -9.26 8.12
CA ARG A 170 25.81 -9.19 9.40
C ARG A 170 26.51 -10.49 9.80
N SER A 171 26.36 -11.59 9.03
CA SER A 171 27.09 -12.84 9.29
C SER A 171 28.53 -12.77 8.79
N GLU A 172 29.47 -13.11 9.66
CA GLU A 172 30.89 -13.29 9.31
C GLU A 172 31.16 -14.65 8.64
N ASN A 173 30.32 -15.65 8.92
CA ASN A 173 30.44 -16.99 8.35
C ASN A 173 29.41 -17.19 7.23
N LEU A 174 29.89 -17.27 5.99
CA LEU A 174 29.15 -17.67 4.80
C LEU A 174 30.02 -18.68 4.03
N PRO A 175 29.45 -19.73 3.42
CA PRO A 175 30.22 -20.64 2.55
C PRO A 175 30.84 -19.87 1.38
N ASP A 176 32.02 -20.29 0.93
CA ASP A 176 32.63 -19.76 -0.29
C ASP A 176 32.49 -20.75 -1.46
N ASN A 177 31.49 -20.48 -2.31
CA ASN A 177 31.20 -21.24 -3.52
C ASN A 177 31.14 -20.33 -4.77
N PHE A 178 31.51 -19.06 -4.64
CA PHE A 178 31.20 -18.02 -5.63
C PHE A 178 31.86 -18.30 -6.98
N GLU A 179 33.16 -18.62 -6.98
CA GLU A 179 33.89 -18.87 -8.23
C GLU A 179 33.42 -20.18 -8.90
N THR A 180 32.89 -21.16 -8.14
CA THR A 180 32.21 -22.35 -8.72
C THR A 180 30.93 -21.95 -9.44
N ILE A 181 30.10 -21.14 -8.78
CA ILE A 181 28.82 -20.64 -9.30
C ILE A 181 29.03 -19.80 -10.56
N LYS A 182 29.93 -18.81 -10.47
CA LYS A 182 30.34 -17.97 -11.60
C LYS A 182 30.87 -18.81 -12.77
N LYS A 183 31.77 -19.78 -12.52
CA LYS A 183 32.29 -20.67 -13.57
C LYS A 183 31.20 -21.51 -14.23
N TYR A 184 30.20 -21.99 -13.47
CA TYR A 184 29.06 -22.71 -14.04
C TYR A 184 28.26 -21.83 -15.01
N TYR A 185 27.86 -20.63 -14.59
CA TYR A 185 27.08 -19.73 -15.45
C TYR A 185 27.88 -19.19 -16.65
N PHE A 186 29.18 -18.92 -16.50
CA PHE A 186 30.04 -18.47 -17.61
C PHE A 186 30.29 -19.56 -18.66
N ASN A 187 30.34 -20.84 -18.25
CA ASN A 187 30.51 -21.97 -19.16
C ASN A 187 29.21 -22.30 -19.92
N ASN A 188 28.06 -22.27 -19.24
CA ASN A 188 26.79 -22.73 -19.80
C ASN A 188 25.95 -21.63 -20.45
N ARG A 189 26.12 -20.35 -20.04
CA ARG A 189 25.47 -19.16 -20.61
C ARG A 189 23.95 -19.32 -20.78
N ILE A 190 23.28 -19.73 -19.70
CA ILE A 190 21.87 -20.13 -19.76
C ILE A 190 20.95 -18.91 -19.90
N ASP A 191 20.45 -18.72 -21.12
CA ASP A 191 19.45 -17.72 -21.45
C ASP A 191 18.10 -17.99 -20.73
N LYS A 192 17.61 -17.00 -19.96
CA LYS A 192 16.27 -17.07 -19.31
C LYS A 192 15.10 -16.91 -20.29
N HIS A 193 15.37 -16.36 -21.48
CA HIS A 193 14.43 -16.09 -22.57
C HIS A 193 15.18 -16.26 -23.90
N GLU A 194 14.49 -16.58 -24.99
CA GLU A 194 15.13 -16.67 -26.32
C GLU A 194 15.87 -15.36 -26.68
N GLN A 195 17.16 -15.48 -26.99
CA GLN A 195 18.03 -14.38 -27.40
C GLN A 195 18.84 -14.77 -28.64
N LYS A 196 19.52 -13.80 -29.25
CA LYS A 196 20.54 -14.10 -30.26
C LYS A 196 21.76 -14.75 -29.61
N GLU A 197 22.51 -15.48 -30.44
CA GLU A 197 23.85 -15.96 -30.12
C GLU A 197 24.72 -14.86 -29.50
N TYR A 198 25.56 -15.25 -28.55
CA TYR A 198 26.57 -14.38 -27.97
C TYR A 198 27.57 -13.91 -29.03
N GLU A 199 27.89 -12.62 -29.04
CA GLU A 199 29.09 -12.05 -29.67
C GLU A 199 30.01 -11.46 -28.59
N SER A 200 31.32 -11.40 -28.83
CA SER A 200 32.26 -10.92 -27.80
C SER A 200 32.10 -9.41 -27.57
N SER A 201 32.49 -8.92 -26.39
CA SER A 201 32.50 -7.48 -26.11
C SER A 201 33.33 -6.69 -27.13
N GLN A 202 34.50 -7.21 -27.53
CA GLN A 202 35.34 -6.57 -28.54
C GLN A 202 34.66 -6.48 -29.91
N ASP A 203 33.94 -7.52 -30.33
CA ASP A 203 33.19 -7.52 -31.58
C ASP A 203 32.00 -6.53 -31.51
N TYR A 204 31.23 -6.57 -30.42
CA TYR A 204 30.07 -5.70 -30.21
C TYR A 204 30.46 -4.21 -30.20
N ILE A 205 31.51 -3.85 -29.46
CA ILE A 205 32.05 -2.48 -29.37
C ILE A 205 32.53 -2.00 -30.75
N SER A 206 33.23 -2.86 -31.50
CA SER A 206 33.74 -2.52 -32.84
C SER A 206 32.60 -2.33 -33.84
N LYS A 207 31.67 -3.28 -33.89
CA LYS A 207 30.46 -3.31 -34.74
C LYS A 207 29.55 -2.10 -34.54
N ASN A 208 29.44 -1.59 -33.31
CA ASN A 208 28.61 -0.44 -32.96
C ASN A 208 29.38 0.91 -32.94
N ASN A 209 30.67 0.93 -33.31
CA ASN A 209 31.54 2.12 -33.28
C ASN A 209 31.69 2.76 -31.88
N LEU A 210 31.72 1.95 -30.82
CA LEU A 210 31.76 2.40 -29.43
C LEU A 210 33.19 2.48 -28.84
N ALA A 211 34.23 2.31 -29.67
CA ALA A 211 35.62 2.28 -29.23
C ALA A 211 36.01 3.58 -28.50
N GLY A 212 36.48 3.44 -27.25
CA GLY A 212 36.89 4.57 -26.41
C GLY A 212 35.75 5.32 -25.71
N LYS A 213 34.49 4.88 -25.84
CA LYS A 213 33.37 5.35 -25.02
C LYS A 213 33.33 4.60 -23.68
N LYS A 214 32.80 5.25 -22.64
CA LYS A 214 32.34 4.56 -21.41
C LYS A 214 30.87 4.15 -21.56
N ILE A 215 30.56 2.87 -21.37
CA ILE A 215 29.21 2.33 -21.57
C ILE A 215 28.48 2.18 -20.22
N LEU A 216 27.33 2.86 -20.11
CA LEU A 216 26.29 2.56 -19.14
C LEU A 216 25.26 1.64 -19.82
N PHE A 217 25.12 0.40 -19.36
CA PHE A 217 24.09 -0.51 -19.85
C PHE A 217 22.87 -0.49 -18.91
N PHE A 218 21.70 -0.06 -19.37
CA PHE A 218 20.45 -0.18 -18.61
C PHE A 218 19.70 -1.46 -19.01
N ALA A 219 19.58 -2.40 -18.08
CA ALA A 219 18.80 -3.61 -18.22
C ALA A 219 17.32 -3.32 -17.89
N GLY A 220 16.47 -3.23 -18.91
CA GLY A 220 15.04 -3.03 -18.77
C GLY A 220 14.31 -4.24 -18.19
N GLN A 221 13.06 -4.00 -17.78
CA GLN A 221 12.19 -5.00 -17.15
C GLN A 221 10.80 -4.98 -17.77
N TRP A 222 10.02 -6.05 -17.56
CA TRP A 222 8.58 -6.00 -17.81
C TRP A 222 7.93 -5.51 -16.53
N ASP A 223 7.66 -4.21 -16.45
CA ASP A 223 7.30 -3.50 -15.21
C ASP A 223 6.24 -4.27 -14.39
N VAL A 224 5.07 -4.54 -14.97
CA VAL A 224 3.94 -5.18 -14.27
C VAL A 224 4.30 -6.55 -13.67
N ALA A 225 5.06 -7.38 -14.40
CA ALA A 225 5.52 -8.68 -13.91
C ALA A 225 6.65 -8.57 -12.88
N SER A 226 7.42 -7.48 -12.92
CA SER A 226 8.48 -7.13 -11.99
C SER A 226 7.97 -6.37 -10.75
N GLY A 227 6.64 -6.28 -10.62
CA GLY A 227 5.95 -5.69 -9.49
C GLY A 227 5.96 -4.17 -9.49
N VAL A 228 5.98 -3.54 -10.67
CA VAL A 228 5.85 -2.09 -10.90
C VAL A 228 4.67 -1.87 -11.84
N ASN A 229 3.60 -1.25 -11.37
CA ASN A 229 2.31 -1.23 -12.09
C ASN A 229 1.68 0.17 -12.19
N SER A 230 0.80 0.33 -13.17
CA SER A 230 0.05 1.55 -13.47
C SER A 230 -0.89 2.02 -12.33
N ALA A 231 -1.34 1.10 -11.47
CA ALA A 231 -2.17 1.43 -10.30
C ALA A 231 -1.37 2.10 -9.15
N ASN A 232 -0.02 2.03 -9.19
CA ASN A 232 0.87 2.58 -8.16
C ASN A 232 0.54 2.10 -6.73
N ASP A 233 0.31 0.79 -6.62
CA ASP A 233 0.00 0.11 -5.37
C ASP A 233 1.23 -0.05 -4.45
N TYR A 234 1.06 -0.73 -3.32
CA TYR A 234 2.16 -0.93 -2.36
C TYR A 234 3.32 -1.74 -2.94
N GLN A 235 3.05 -2.72 -3.80
CA GLN A 235 4.09 -3.52 -4.45
C GLN A 235 4.87 -2.68 -5.46
N SER A 236 4.18 -1.87 -6.27
CA SER A 236 4.76 -0.89 -7.20
C SER A 236 5.69 0.07 -6.46
N PHE A 237 5.19 0.68 -5.40
CA PHE A 237 5.98 1.58 -4.55
C PHE A 237 7.19 0.88 -3.91
N CYS A 238 7.02 -0.36 -3.41
CA CYS A 238 8.12 -1.12 -2.82
C CYS A 238 9.25 -1.39 -3.82
N ASN A 239 8.92 -1.76 -5.06
CA ASN A 239 9.88 -2.12 -6.11
C ASN A 239 10.46 -0.90 -6.85
N SER A 240 9.74 0.21 -6.93
CA SER A 240 10.20 1.41 -7.64
C SER A 240 9.70 2.71 -6.97
N PRO A 241 10.29 3.11 -5.83
CA PRO A 241 9.89 4.33 -5.12
C PRO A 241 10.38 5.62 -5.78
N TYR A 242 11.27 5.53 -6.79
CA TYR A 242 11.97 6.66 -7.41
C TYR A 242 11.47 6.99 -8.83
N PHE A 243 10.86 6.02 -9.51
CA PHE A 243 10.36 6.14 -10.88
C PHE A 243 9.06 5.35 -11.02
N LYS A 244 8.07 5.88 -11.73
CA LYS A 244 6.79 5.24 -12.00
C LYS A 244 6.93 3.93 -12.79
N ASN A 245 7.90 3.85 -13.69
CA ASN A 245 8.13 2.70 -14.59
C ASN A 245 9.55 2.73 -15.21
N THR A 246 9.88 1.71 -16.02
CA THR A 246 11.15 1.63 -16.77
C THR A 246 11.38 2.82 -17.71
N GLU A 247 10.32 3.42 -18.24
CA GLU A 247 10.39 4.50 -19.22
C GLU A 247 10.81 5.83 -18.59
N GLU A 248 10.28 6.19 -17.42
CA GLU A 248 10.74 7.36 -16.67
C GLU A 248 12.21 7.20 -16.21
N ALA A 249 12.59 6.00 -15.75
CA ALA A 249 13.98 5.68 -15.44
C ALA A 249 14.91 5.82 -16.67
N PHE A 250 14.49 5.33 -17.84
CA PHE A 250 15.22 5.51 -19.11
C PHE A 250 15.36 6.99 -19.49
N LEU A 251 14.31 7.80 -19.34
CA LEU A 251 14.33 9.23 -19.64
C LEU A 251 15.28 10.00 -18.69
N HIS A 252 15.29 9.67 -17.40
CA HIS A 252 16.22 10.28 -16.44
C HIS A 252 17.68 9.92 -16.73
N LEU A 253 17.99 8.64 -16.98
CA LEU A 253 19.34 8.21 -17.38
C LEU A 253 19.78 8.86 -18.70
N SER A 254 18.87 8.92 -19.69
CA SER A 254 19.14 9.55 -20.99
C SER A 254 19.41 11.05 -20.85
N SER A 255 18.65 11.74 -20.00
CA SER A 255 18.84 13.17 -19.73
C SER A 255 20.25 13.46 -19.23
N ILE A 256 20.77 12.66 -18.28
CA ILE A 256 22.12 12.80 -17.72
C ILE A 256 23.19 12.45 -18.75
N ILE A 257 23.13 11.25 -19.36
CA ILE A 257 24.17 10.78 -20.28
C ILE A 257 24.24 11.63 -21.57
N SER A 258 23.11 12.18 -22.03
CA SER A 258 23.06 13.04 -23.23
C SER A 258 23.83 14.37 -23.12
N GLN A 259 24.37 14.69 -21.93
CA GLN A 259 25.22 15.85 -21.65
C GLN A 259 26.73 15.51 -21.68
N GLN A 260 27.10 14.23 -21.79
CA GLN A 260 28.47 13.71 -21.64
C GLN A 260 28.94 13.04 -22.93
N THR A 261 29.88 13.67 -23.66
CA THR A 261 30.26 13.22 -25.02
C THR A 261 31.13 11.97 -25.04
N GLU A 262 31.74 11.60 -23.91
CA GLU A 262 32.59 10.41 -23.75
C GLU A 262 31.82 9.15 -23.37
N ARG A 263 30.51 9.26 -23.09
CA ARG A 263 29.68 8.15 -22.59
C ARG A 263 28.58 7.73 -23.56
N VAL A 264 28.06 6.52 -23.34
CA VAL A 264 26.95 5.95 -24.11
C VAL A 264 26.02 5.21 -23.14
N LEU A 265 24.72 5.50 -23.23
CA LEU A 265 23.66 4.71 -22.61
C LEU A 265 23.17 3.69 -23.64
N ILE A 266 23.39 2.41 -23.36
CA ILE A 266 22.74 1.32 -24.08
C ILE A 266 21.57 0.85 -23.24
N PHE A 267 20.35 0.95 -23.73
CA PHE A 267 19.15 0.46 -23.06
C PHE A 267 18.61 -0.77 -23.79
N LYS A 268 18.41 -1.88 -23.07
CA LYS A 268 17.70 -3.07 -23.58
C LYS A 268 16.33 -3.19 -22.91
N PRO A 269 15.24 -2.80 -23.60
CA PRO A 269 13.88 -3.11 -23.15
C PRO A 269 13.69 -4.62 -22.98
N HIS A 270 12.79 -5.02 -22.09
CA HIS A 270 12.44 -6.44 -21.92
C HIS A 270 11.76 -7.00 -23.19
N PRO A 271 11.91 -8.29 -23.54
CA PRO A 271 11.28 -8.87 -24.73
C PRO A 271 9.75 -8.72 -24.82
N PHE A 272 9.06 -8.65 -23.66
CA PHE A 272 7.61 -8.38 -23.60
C PHE A 272 7.22 -6.89 -23.52
N ASP A 273 8.20 -5.98 -23.41
CA ASP A 273 7.94 -4.55 -23.39
C ASP A 273 7.77 -4.03 -24.82
N LYS A 274 6.55 -3.61 -25.16
CA LYS A 274 6.15 -3.13 -26.49
C LYS A 274 6.28 -1.62 -26.67
N ARG A 275 6.74 -0.85 -25.66
CA ARG A 275 6.90 0.61 -25.77
C ARG A 275 7.96 0.98 -26.82
N GLU A 276 7.72 2.07 -27.53
CA GLU A 276 8.72 2.70 -28.38
C GLU A 276 9.57 3.67 -27.55
N TYR A 277 10.88 3.68 -27.82
CA TYR A 277 11.86 4.43 -27.03
C TYR A 277 12.72 5.29 -27.95
N SER A 278 12.97 6.53 -27.55
CA SER A 278 13.70 7.52 -28.35
C SER A 278 15.21 7.24 -28.37
N GLU A 279 15.70 6.68 -29.48
CA GLU A 279 17.14 6.57 -29.74
C GLU A 279 17.74 7.94 -30.16
N ASN A 280 18.97 8.23 -29.73
CA ASN A 280 19.72 9.41 -30.17
C ASN A 280 21.23 9.12 -30.12
N ARG A 281 21.75 8.50 -31.19
CA ARG A 281 23.15 8.04 -31.25
C ARG A 281 24.17 9.19 -31.18
N ASP A 282 23.84 10.36 -31.72
CA ASP A 282 24.69 11.56 -31.66
C ASP A 282 24.89 12.06 -30.22
N LYS A 283 23.90 11.83 -29.34
CA LYS A 283 23.97 12.06 -27.90
C LYS A 283 24.28 10.79 -27.08
N GLY A 284 24.79 9.74 -27.71
CA GLY A 284 25.17 8.50 -27.04
C GLY A 284 24.01 7.67 -26.49
N ILE A 285 22.77 7.87 -26.93
CA ILE A 285 21.60 7.08 -26.48
C ILE A 285 21.29 6.01 -27.53
N ILE A 286 21.34 4.73 -27.14
CA ILE A 286 21.16 3.55 -28.00
C ILE A 286 20.06 2.65 -27.42
N VAL A 287 19.14 2.16 -28.28
CA VAL A 287 18.06 1.23 -27.87
C VAL A 287 18.29 -0.14 -28.50
N GLU A 288 18.88 -1.05 -27.73
CA GLU A 288 19.35 -2.37 -28.17
C GLU A 288 18.38 -3.48 -27.73
N ARG A 289 17.40 -3.81 -28.58
CA ARG A 289 16.48 -4.94 -28.32
C ARG A 289 17.09 -6.32 -28.63
N ASN A 290 18.08 -6.41 -29.52
CA ASN A 290 18.49 -7.64 -30.19
C ASN A 290 19.71 -8.36 -29.58
N ALA A 291 20.70 -7.64 -29.07
CA ALA A 291 21.94 -8.23 -28.57
C ALA A 291 21.71 -9.16 -27.37
N ASN A 292 22.55 -10.18 -27.20
CA ASN A 292 22.50 -11.07 -26.04
C ASN A 292 22.84 -10.30 -24.75
N ILE A 293 22.13 -10.61 -23.66
CA ILE A 293 22.34 -9.94 -22.36
C ILE A 293 23.78 -10.06 -21.85
N HIS A 294 24.44 -11.20 -22.07
CA HIS A 294 25.80 -11.47 -21.64
C HIS A 294 26.82 -10.57 -22.36
N THR A 295 26.63 -10.36 -23.67
CA THR A 295 27.44 -9.42 -24.47
C THR A 295 27.34 -7.99 -23.94
N LEU A 296 26.14 -7.55 -23.54
CA LEU A 296 25.93 -6.18 -23.03
C LEU A 296 26.53 -5.98 -21.62
N ILE A 297 26.38 -6.95 -20.72
CA ILE A 297 27.01 -6.91 -19.38
C ILE A 297 28.54 -6.92 -19.50
N GLU A 298 29.09 -7.75 -20.39
CA GLU A 298 30.54 -7.81 -20.64
C GLU A 298 31.08 -6.49 -21.21
N SER A 299 30.32 -5.82 -22.08
CA SER A 299 30.69 -4.56 -22.76
C SER A 299 30.51 -3.31 -21.90
N ALA A 300 29.83 -3.37 -20.76
CA ALA A 300 29.53 -2.20 -19.94
C ALA A 300 30.62 -1.87 -18.90
N GLU A 301 30.91 -0.59 -18.67
CA GLU A 301 31.68 -0.16 -17.48
C GLU A 301 30.79 -0.14 -16.23
N VAL A 302 29.51 0.21 -16.40
CA VAL A 302 28.48 0.26 -15.34
C VAL A 302 27.18 -0.33 -15.89
N VAL A 303 26.46 -1.11 -15.09
CA VAL A 303 25.12 -1.61 -15.43
C VAL A 303 24.09 -0.96 -14.50
N ALA A 304 23.00 -0.42 -15.04
CA ALA A 304 21.84 0.02 -14.29
C ALA A 304 20.73 -1.04 -14.30
N ALA A 305 20.02 -1.17 -13.17
CA ALA A 305 18.88 -2.07 -13.03
C ALA A 305 17.83 -1.56 -12.03
N MET A 306 16.57 -1.94 -12.26
CA MET A 306 15.46 -1.77 -11.31
C MET A 306 15.23 -3.09 -10.54
N SER A 307 14.09 -3.77 -10.65
CA SER A 307 13.82 -5.06 -10.00
C SER A 307 14.13 -6.29 -10.89
N THR A 308 14.55 -6.09 -12.16
CA THR A 308 14.95 -7.17 -13.10
C THR A 308 15.97 -8.15 -12.51
N THR A 309 15.80 -9.46 -12.77
CA THR A 309 16.72 -10.50 -12.28
C THR A 309 18.08 -10.50 -12.96
N VAL A 310 18.26 -9.77 -14.06
CA VAL A 310 19.58 -9.56 -14.71
C VAL A 310 20.60 -8.99 -13.72
N GLN A 311 20.16 -8.20 -12.72
CA GLN A 311 21.04 -7.59 -11.73
C GLN A 311 21.89 -8.60 -10.93
N TYR A 312 21.41 -9.82 -10.74
CA TYR A 312 22.14 -10.86 -10.00
C TYR A 312 23.19 -11.55 -10.87
N GLU A 313 22.96 -11.61 -12.19
CA GLU A 313 23.94 -12.10 -13.16
C GLU A 313 25.08 -11.08 -13.33
N VAL A 314 24.79 -9.76 -13.28
CA VAL A 314 25.82 -8.70 -13.27
C VAL A 314 26.83 -8.88 -12.12
N LEU A 315 26.41 -9.38 -10.96
CA LEU A 315 27.31 -9.65 -9.83
C LEU A 315 28.35 -10.74 -10.17
N LEU A 316 28.00 -11.71 -11.01
CA LEU A 316 28.93 -12.76 -11.48
C LEU A 316 30.00 -12.20 -12.45
N TYR A 317 29.71 -11.08 -13.12
CA TYR A 317 30.66 -10.37 -13.97
C TYR A 317 31.56 -9.38 -13.19
N GLU A 318 31.31 -9.19 -11.90
CA GLU A 318 32.04 -8.25 -11.03
C GLU A 318 32.10 -6.83 -11.64
N LYS A 319 30.95 -6.37 -12.14
CA LYS A 319 30.73 -5.04 -12.72
C LYS A 319 30.05 -4.10 -11.71
N PRO A 320 30.37 -2.78 -11.72
CA PRO A 320 29.58 -1.76 -11.02
C PRO A 320 28.09 -1.84 -11.39
N LEU A 321 27.24 -2.13 -10.39
CA LEU A 321 25.79 -2.18 -10.52
C LEU A 321 25.18 -0.93 -9.87
N LEU A 322 24.46 -0.13 -10.66
CA LEU A 322 23.64 0.99 -10.25
C LEU A 322 22.20 0.51 -10.03
N LEU A 323 21.79 0.39 -8.77
CA LEU A 323 20.45 -0.08 -8.38
C LEU A 323 19.52 1.14 -8.25
N ILE A 324 18.72 1.38 -9.29
CA ILE A 324 17.85 2.57 -9.41
C ILE A 324 16.36 2.28 -9.14
N GLY A 325 16.01 1.02 -8.96
CA GLY A 325 14.79 0.58 -8.28
C GLY A 325 15.15 -0.04 -6.93
N ASN A 326 14.25 -0.85 -6.37
CA ASN A 326 14.49 -1.66 -5.20
C ASN A 326 14.44 -3.16 -5.54
N SER A 327 15.19 -3.96 -4.79
CA SER A 327 15.27 -5.41 -4.95
C SER A 327 15.64 -6.09 -3.63
N LEU A 328 16.17 -7.32 -3.68
CA LEU A 328 16.77 -8.00 -2.53
C LEU A 328 18.21 -7.52 -2.23
N LEU A 329 18.82 -6.70 -3.10
CA LEU A 329 20.17 -6.14 -2.90
C LEU A 329 20.19 -4.88 -2.00
N ASN A 330 19.04 -4.24 -1.74
CA ASN A 330 19.03 -3.03 -0.91
C ASN A 330 19.58 -3.29 0.49
N GLY A 331 20.52 -2.47 0.96
CA GLY A 331 21.13 -2.60 2.28
C GLY A 331 22.21 -3.69 2.38
N TRP A 332 22.47 -4.44 1.30
CA TRP A 332 23.67 -5.28 1.24
C TRP A 332 24.94 -4.47 0.96
N ASN A 333 24.83 -3.25 0.43
CA ASN A 333 25.98 -2.47 -0.05
C ASN A 333 26.85 -3.30 -1.03
N ALA A 334 26.18 -4.09 -1.88
CA ALA A 334 26.76 -4.84 -3.00
C ALA A 334 26.71 -4.05 -4.33
N CYS A 335 26.05 -2.89 -4.32
CA CYS A 335 25.76 -2.05 -5.48
C CYS A 335 25.78 -0.56 -5.09
N TYR A 336 25.59 0.32 -6.06
CA TYR A 336 25.37 1.76 -5.87
C TYR A 336 23.86 1.99 -5.81
N GLU A 337 23.33 2.11 -4.60
CA GLU A 337 21.88 2.15 -4.34
C GLU A 337 21.33 3.57 -4.42
N LEU A 338 20.33 3.81 -5.28
CA LEU A 338 19.62 5.08 -5.30
C LEU A 338 18.81 5.25 -4.02
N ARG A 339 18.82 6.48 -3.47
CA ARG A 339 18.07 6.85 -2.26
C ARG A 339 17.21 8.10 -2.43
N ASP A 340 17.54 8.92 -3.43
CA ASP A 340 16.84 10.13 -3.84
C ASP A 340 17.20 10.41 -5.31
N VAL A 341 16.22 10.73 -6.15
CA VAL A 341 16.40 11.00 -7.59
C VAL A 341 17.36 12.16 -7.84
N ASN A 342 17.40 13.16 -6.95
CA ASN A 342 18.32 14.31 -7.09
C ASN A 342 19.80 13.91 -7.06
N HIS A 343 20.12 12.77 -6.43
CA HIS A 343 21.48 12.25 -6.29
C HIS A 343 21.87 11.26 -7.41
N LEU A 344 20.98 10.96 -8.37
CA LEU A 344 21.23 9.99 -9.45
C LEU A 344 22.49 10.29 -10.25
N GLN A 345 22.77 11.57 -10.57
CA GLN A 345 23.96 11.95 -11.33
C GLN A 345 25.25 11.64 -10.57
N GLN A 346 25.33 12.00 -9.28
CA GLN A 346 26.50 11.69 -8.46
C GLN A 346 26.71 10.17 -8.35
N LEU A 347 25.63 9.42 -8.15
CA LEU A 347 25.67 7.95 -8.03
C LEU A 347 26.17 7.26 -9.33
N ILE A 348 25.90 7.86 -10.50
CA ILE A 348 26.46 7.43 -11.79
C ILE A 348 27.97 7.72 -11.86
N GLU A 349 28.43 8.91 -11.43
CA GLU A 349 29.85 9.23 -11.36
C GLU A 349 30.60 8.29 -10.41
N ASP A 350 30.07 8.04 -9.20
CA ASP A 350 30.62 7.13 -8.20
C ASP A 350 30.81 5.71 -8.77
N ALA A 351 29.83 5.23 -9.53
CA ALA A 351 29.88 3.93 -10.19
C ALA A 351 30.93 3.87 -11.32
N PHE A 352 31.04 4.92 -12.14
CA PHE A 352 32.06 5.00 -13.21
C PHE A 352 33.48 5.21 -12.68
N ASN A 353 33.63 5.83 -11.50
CA ASN A 353 34.91 6.04 -10.82
C ASN A 353 35.29 4.85 -9.91
N LYS A 354 34.34 3.92 -9.69
CA LYS A 354 34.48 2.72 -8.84
C LYS A 354 34.69 3.03 -7.35
N GLU A 355 33.99 4.05 -6.86
CA GLU A 355 34.07 4.47 -5.45
C GLU A 355 33.68 3.34 -4.48
N VAL A 356 34.67 2.92 -3.67
CA VAL A 356 34.57 1.79 -2.72
C VAL A 356 34.16 0.47 -3.39
N PHE A 357 34.42 0.30 -4.69
CA PHE A 357 33.91 -0.84 -5.47
C PHE A 357 34.38 -2.22 -4.97
N ASP A 358 35.63 -2.36 -4.52
CA ASP A 358 36.17 -3.64 -4.07
C ASP A 358 35.35 -4.23 -2.91
N LYS A 359 34.85 -3.40 -1.99
CA LYS A 359 33.98 -3.84 -0.89
C LYS A 359 32.56 -4.15 -1.36
N LYS A 360 32.07 -3.46 -2.40
CA LYS A 360 30.80 -3.81 -3.05
C LYS A 360 30.88 -5.17 -3.73
N THR A 361 32.00 -5.47 -4.40
CA THR A 361 32.29 -6.78 -4.98
C THR A 361 32.38 -7.87 -3.91
N GLU A 362 33.07 -7.64 -2.80
CA GLU A 362 33.10 -8.58 -1.66
C GLU A 362 31.69 -8.89 -1.12
N ASN A 363 30.87 -7.84 -0.91
CA ASN A 363 29.48 -7.98 -0.48
C ASN A 363 28.60 -8.69 -1.54
N ALA A 364 28.88 -8.50 -2.83
CA ALA A 364 28.19 -9.20 -3.91
C ALA A 364 28.50 -10.71 -3.92
N LYS A 365 29.75 -11.11 -3.67
CA LYS A 365 30.12 -12.53 -3.53
C LYS A 365 29.44 -13.16 -2.31
N ARG A 366 29.44 -12.45 -1.17
CA ARG A 366 28.71 -12.83 0.06
C ARG A 366 27.21 -12.99 -0.19
N PHE A 367 26.58 -12.05 -0.89
CA PHE A 367 25.16 -12.12 -1.25
C PHE A 367 24.85 -13.35 -2.12
N ILE A 368 25.60 -13.55 -3.21
CA ILE A 368 25.37 -14.66 -4.16
C ILE A 368 25.48 -16.03 -3.48
N ASN A 369 26.49 -16.24 -2.62
CA ASN A 369 26.61 -17.48 -1.85
C ASN A 369 25.41 -17.63 -0.90
N PHE A 370 25.08 -16.59 -0.14
CA PHE A 370 23.98 -16.63 0.84
C PHE A 370 22.62 -16.96 0.19
N ILE A 371 22.23 -16.30 -0.91
CA ILE A 371 20.97 -16.65 -1.60
C ILE A 371 20.99 -18.07 -2.19
N SER A 372 22.16 -18.52 -2.66
CA SER A 372 22.31 -19.84 -3.30
C SER A 372 22.15 -20.99 -2.32
N ASP A 373 22.62 -20.82 -1.08
CA ASP A 373 22.56 -21.88 -0.08
C ASP A 373 21.24 -21.91 0.72
N ASN A 374 20.45 -20.81 0.71
CA ASN A 374 19.29 -20.65 1.59
C ASN A 374 17.94 -20.46 0.86
N TYR A 375 17.90 -19.83 -0.32
CA TYR A 375 16.63 -19.41 -0.96
C TYR A 375 16.47 -19.88 -2.42
N LEU A 376 17.56 -20.07 -3.17
CA LEU A 376 17.48 -20.64 -4.51
C LEU A 376 17.28 -22.15 -4.47
N ILE A 377 16.47 -22.67 -5.39
CA ILE A 377 16.19 -24.10 -5.54
C ILE A 377 16.56 -24.51 -6.97
N LYS A 378 17.50 -25.44 -7.13
CA LYS A 378 18.01 -25.79 -8.46
C LYS A 378 17.16 -26.80 -9.19
N LEU A 379 16.93 -26.51 -10.48
CA LEU A 379 16.27 -27.39 -11.44
C LEU A 379 17.25 -28.44 -11.96
N ASN A 380 18.45 -28.01 -12.35
CA ASN A 380 19.53 -28.87 -12.82
C ASN A 380 20.39 -29.34 -11.64
N HIS A 381 20.65 -30.65 -11.55
CA HIS A 381 21.44 -31.24 -10.47
C HIS A 381 22.92 -30.81 -10.49
N ASN A 382 23.45 -30.41 -11.65
CA ASN A 382 24.82 -29.95 -11.81
C ASN A 382 25.01 -28.47 -11.46
N ASN A 383 23.92 -27.72 -11.23
CA ASN A 383 24.02 -26.32 -10.82
C ASN A 383 24.60 -26.25 -9.38
N PRO A 384 25.72 -25.56 -9.15
CA PRO A 384 26.28 -25.37 -7.81
C PRO A 384 25.46 -24.38 -6.96
N ALA A 385 24.65 -23.50 -7.57
CA ALA A 385 23.76 -22.60 -6.85
C ALA A 385 22.39 -23.26 -6.64
N GLY A 386 21.94 -23.32 -5.38
CA GLY A 386 20.61 -23.78 -5.02
C GLY A 386 20.55 -25.11 -4.26
N ILE A 387 19.59 -25.19 -3.33
CA ILE A 387 19.14 -26.42 -2.67
C ILE A 387 18.49 -27.33 -3.73
N ASN A 388 18.68 -28.65 -3.63
CA ASN A 388 18.05 -29.58 -4.56
C ASN A 388 16.51 -29.56 -4.39
N ILE A 389 15.77 -29.45 -5.50
CA ILE A 389 14.29 -29.42 -5.48
C ILE A 389 13.68 -30.65 -4.79
N ASP A 390 14.33 -31.83 -4.90
CA ASP A 390 13.86 -33.05 -4.24
C ASP A 390 14.00 -32.97 -2.71
N GLU A 391 15.08 -32.36 -2.23
CA GLU A 391 15.36 -32.12 -0.81
C GLU A 391 14.42 -31.05 -0.25
N TYR A 392 14.22 -29.94 -0.99
CA TYR A 392 13.32 -28.85 -0.60
C TYR A 392 11.88 -29.34 -0.37
N PHE A 393 11.28 -30.01 -1.36
CA PHE A 393 9.92 -30.55 -1.20
C PHE A 393 9.87 -31.69 -0.17
N SER A 394 10.90 -32.55 -0.11
CA SER A 394 11.00 -33.57 0.94
C SER A 394 11.06 -33.00 2.34
N TYR A 395 11.71 -31.85 2.54
CA TYR A 395 11.75 -31.16 3.82
C TYR A 395 10.39 -30.52 4.12
N LEU A 396 9.92 -29.62 3.24
CA LEU A 396 8.69 -28.84 3.42
C LEU A 396 7.46 -29.71 3.74
N LEU A 397 7.31 -30.84 3.04
CA LEU A 397 6.17 -31.76 3.22
C LEU A 397 6.29 -32.66 4.45
N LYS A 398 7.48 -32.77 5.08
CA LYS A 398 7.71 -33.58 6.29
C LYS A 398 7.82 -32.73 7.55
N SER A 399 8.26 -31.47 7.44
CA SER A 399 8.36 -30.51 8.54
C SER A 399 7.10 -29.67 8.74
N GLY A 400 6.32 -29.43 7.68
CA GLY A 400 5.11 -28.62 7.73
C GLY A 400 3.92 -29.34 8.38
N THR A 401 3.28 -28.70 9.36
CA THR A 401 1.96 -29.08 9.85
C THR A 401 0.87 -28.69 8.84
N GLY A 402 0.90 -29.29 7.65
CA GLY A 402 -0.17 -29.16 6.67
C GLY A 402 -1.50 -29.68 7.23
N ASN A 403 -2.62 -29.15 6.75
CA ASN A 403 -3.97 -29.51 7.24
C ASN A 403 -4.20 -31.03 7.16
N SER A 404 -4.23 -31.71 8.30
CA SER A 404 -4.23 -33.17 8.42
C SER A 404 -5.62 -33.77 8.21
N PHE A 405 -6.12 -33.67 6.97
CA PHE A 405 -7.34 -34.36 6.55
C PHE A 405 -7.09 -35.83 6.20
N SER A 406 -8.17 -36.61 6.14
CA SER A 406 -8.16 -38.04 5.80
C SER A 406 -7.46 -38.33 4.46
N ALA A 407 -6.72 -39.44 4.39
CA ALA A 407 -6.00 -39.87 3.21
C ALA A 407 -6.89 -39.86 1.93
N VAL A 408 -6.41 -39.19 0.89
CA VAL A 408 -7.12 -39.06 -0.38
C VAL A 408 -6.84 -40.29 -1.25
N THR A 409 -7.86 -41.08 -1.53
CA THR A 409 -7.79 -42.17 -2.53
C THR A 409 -7.86 -41.60 -3.95
N GLU A 410 -7.36 -42.34 -4.95
CA GLU A 410 -7.42 -41.91 -6.36
C GLU A 410 -8.88 -41.74 -6.85
N GLU A 411 -9.82 -42.53 -6.34
CA GLU A 411 -11.26 -42.42 -6.61
C GLU A 411 -11.88 -41.13 -6.03
N ASN A 412 -11.54 -40.82 -4.76
CA ASN A 412 -11.94 -39.55 -4.14
C ASN A 412 -11.30 -38.36 -4.87
N PHE A 413 -10.05 -38.49 -5.32
CA PHE A 413 -9.36 -37.46 -6.08
C PHE A 413 -10.02 -37.22 -7.44
N SER A 414 -10.39 -38.28 -8.19
CA SER A 414 -11.10 -38.12 -9.46
C SER A 414 -12.46 -37.44 -9.27
N THR A 415 -13.23 -37.85 -8.26
CA THR A 415 -14.53 -37.24 -7.94
C THR A 415 -14.40 -35.76 -7.55
N LEU A 416 -13.34 -35.41 -6.81
CA LEU A 416 -12.96 -34.05 -6.46
C LEU A 416 -12.59 -33.22 -7.71
N LEU A 417 -11.81 -33.78 -8.63
CA LEU A 417 -11.44 -33.12 -9.89
C LEU A 417 -12.68 -32.85 -10.75
N ASP A 418 -13.55 -33.85 -10.94
CA ASP A 418 -14.79 -33.71 -11.72
C ASP A 418 -15.71 -32.62 -11.16
N ASN A 419 -15.70 -32.40 -9.84
CA ASN A 419 -16.50 -31.37 -9.19
C ASN A 419 -15.90 -29.96 -9.33
N VAL A 420 -14.57 -29.83 -9.40
CA VAL A 420 -13.91 -28.55 -9.69
C VAL A 420 -13.95 -28.22 -11.19
N ASP A 421 -13.77 -29.20 -12.08
CA ASP A 421 -13.85 -29.00 -13.54
C ASP A 421 -15.19 -28.40 -14.00
N LYS A 422 -16.29 -28.90 -13.43
CA LYS A 422 -17.66 -28.37 -13.66
C LYS A 422 -17.78 -26.85 -13.40
N MET A 423 -16.92 -26.26 -12.57
CA MET A 423 -16.92 -24.81 -12.29
C MET A 423 -16.31 -23.97 -13.41
N PHE A 424 -15.48 -24.56 -14.27
CA PHE A 424 -14.79 -23.88 -15.37
C PHE A 424 -15.55 -23.94 -16.70
N LYS A 425 -16.80 -24.43 -16.68
CA LYS A 425 -17.70 -24.45 -17.85
C LYS A 425 -18.18 -23.05 -18.22
N THR A 426 -18.18 -22.78 -19.52
CA THR A 426 -18.58 -21.50 -20.15
C THR A 426 -19.88 -21.57 -20.95
N GLU A 427 -20.41 -22.76 -21.19
CA GLU A 427 -21.65 -22.99 -21.95
C GLU A 427 -22.71 -23.68 -21.06
N LYS A 428 -23.95 -23.16 -21.09
CA LYS A 428 -25.10 -23.77 -20.42
C LYS A 428 -25.77 -24.76 -21.37
N THR A 429 -26.35 -25.82 -20.80
CA THR A 429 -27.32 -26.63 -21.55
C THR A 429 -28.62 -25.83 -21.75
N GLN A 430 -29.36 -26.10 -22.83
CA GLN A 430 -30.64 -25.42 -23.10
C GLN A 430 -31.62 -25.54 -21.93
N GLN A 431 -31.64 -26.68 -21.23
CA GLN A 431 -32.46 -26.88 -20.03
C GLN A 431 -32.15 -25.83 -18.95
N GLU A 432 -30.87 -25.59 -18.66
CA GLU A 432 -30.45 -24.59 -17.67
C GLU A 432 -30.73 -23.14 -18.10
N ILE A 433 -30.83 -22.85 -19.40
CA ILE A 433 -31.24 -21.54 -19.91
C ILE A 433 -32.73 -21.36 -19.66
N ASN A 434 -33.55 -22.36 -20.00
CA ASN A 434 -34.98 -22.36 -19.74
C ASN A 434 -35.30 -22.26 -18.24
N GLU A 435 -34.51 -22.90 -17.37
CA GLU A 435 -34.60 -22.76 -15.90
C GLU A 435 -34.30 -21.33 -15.40
N LEU A 436 -33.40 -20.59 -16.06
CA LEU A 436 -33.16 -19.18 -15.75
C LEU A 436 -34.28 -18.27 -16.25
N ILE A 437 -34.89 -18.58 -17.40
CA ILE A 437 -36.05 -17.83 -17.93
C ILE A 437 -37.22 -17.93 -16.94
N MET A 438 -37.61 -19.15 -16.53
CA MET A 438 -38.65 -19.36 -15.51
C MET A 438 -38.35 -18.67 -14.17
N LEU A 439 -37.08 -18.63 -13.76
CA LEU A 439 -36.65 -17.91 -12.55
C LEU A 439 -36.78 -16.38 -12.71
N SER A 440 -36.51 -15.84 -13.89
CA SER A 440 -36.68 -14.41 -14.17
C SER A 440 -38.17 -14.02 -14.15
N GLU A 441 -39.06 -14.88 -14.64
CA GLU A 441 -40.51 -14.69 -14.59
C GLU A 441 -41.04 -14.70 -13.15
N ASP A 442 -40.56 -15.62 -12.31
CA ASP A 442 -40.85 -15.62 -10.87
C ASP A 442 -40.41 -14.32 -10.17
N PHE A 443 -39.25 -13.76 -10.55
CA PHE A 443 -38.80 -12.45 -10.05
C PHE A 443 -39.65 -11.27 -10.58
N ILE A 444 -40.07 -11.28 -11.85
CA ILE A 444 -41.00 -10.26 -12.40
C ILE A 444 -42.32 -10.29 -11.63
N ASN A 445 -42.91 -11.48 -11.44
CA ASN A 445 -44.16 -11.66 -10.69
C ASN A 445 -44.07 -11.24 -9.21
N LYS A 446 -42.86 -11.21 -8.63
CA LYS A 446 -42.57 -10.72 -7.27
C LYS A 446 -42.22 -9.24 -7.21
N GLY A 447 -42.15 -8.54 -8.34
CA GLY A 447 -41.72 -7.14 -8.42
C GLY A 447 -40.21 -6.93 -8.23
N GLU A 448 -39.40 -7.99 -8.28
CA GLU A 448 -37.95 -7.94 -8.10
C GLU A 448 -37.23 -7.60 -9.43
N ILE A 449 -37.71 -6.57 -10.14
CA ILE A 449 -37.41 -6.29 -11.56
C ILE A 449 -35.90 -6.26 -11.85
N LYS A 450 -35.10 -5.61 -10.98
CA LYS A 450 -33.64 -5.55 -11.12
C LYS A 450 -32.94 -6.92 -11.11
N ARG A 451 -33.49 -7.93 -10.42
CA ARG A 451 -32.94 -9.31 -10.42
C ARG A 451 -33.33 -10.06 -11.69
N ALA A 452 -34.58 -9.94 -12.13
CA ALA A 452 -35.03 -10.49 -13.41
C ALA A 452 -34.20 -9.92 -14.58
N LYS A 453 -34.08 -8.59 -14.63
CA LYS A 453 -33.36 -7.86 -15.68
C LYS A 453 -31.90 -8.28 -15.79
N GLN A 454 -31.20 -8.48 -14.67
CA GLN A 454 -29.83 -9.01 -14.70
C GLN A 454 -29.77 -10.42 -15.28
N ILE A 455 -30.63 -11.35 -14.83
CA ILE A 455 -30.67 -12.74 -15.34
C ILE A 455 -30.94 -12.77 -16.85
N LEU A 456 -31.86 -11.92 -17.31
CA LEU A 456 -32.24 -11.82 -18.72
C LEU A 456 -31.15 -11.17 -19.57
N SER A 457 -30.45 -10.16 -19.03
CA SER A 457 -29.25 -9.58 -19.66
C SER A 457 -28.13 -10.61 -19.79
N ASP A 458 -27.84 -11.38 -18.73
CA ASP A 458 -26.86 -12.48 -18.75
C ASP A 458 -27.21 -13.53 -19.82
N ILE A 459 -28.49 -13.89 -20.00
CA ILE A 459 -28.91 -14.80 -21.07
C ILE A 459 -28.61 -14.20 -22.44
N LEU A 460 -29.10 -12.98 -22.71
CA LEU A 460 -29.01 -12.35 -24.03
C LEU A 460 -27.59 -11.91 -24.43
N THR A 461 -26.67 -11.77 -23.46
CA THR A 461 -25.29 -11.35 -23.72
C THR A 461 -24.25 -12.47 -23.59
N ILE A 462 -24.54 -13.54 -22.82
CA ILE A 462 -23.57 -14.60 -22.49
C ILE A 462 -24.04 -16.00 -22.94
N TYR A 463 -25.31 -16.37 -22.77
CA TYR A 463 -25.75 -17.77 -22.87
C TYR A 463 -26.54 -18.10 -24.15
N ASP A 464 -27.51 -17.26 -24.55
CA ASP A 464 -28.24 -17.37 -25.82
C ASP A 464 -28.71 -15.98 -26.31
N PRO A 465 -27.90 -15.28 -27.13
CA PRO A 465 -28.27 -14.01 -27.76
C PRO A 465 -29.40 -14.08 -28.80
N ASN A 466 -29.99 -15.25 -29.03
CA ASN A 466 -31.16 -15.42 -29.90
C ASN A 466 -32.40 -15.93 -29.16
N SER A 467 -32.36 -16.05 -27.83
CA SER A 467 -33.51 -16.44 -27.02
C SER A 467 -34.62 -15.38 -27.11
N ILE A 468 -35.67 -15.69 -27.89
CA ILE A 468 -36.84 -14.82 -28.07
C ILE A 468 -37.58 -14.65 -26.73
N ASP A 469 -37.70 -15.71 -25.94
CA ASP A 469 -38.37 -15.69 -24.63
C ASP A 469 -37.62 -14.78 -23.64
N ALA A 470 -36.29 -14.85 -23.59
CA ALA A 470 -35.49 -13.94 -22.78
C ALA A 470 -35.56 -12.49 -23.30
N ALA A 471 -35.60 -12.28 -24.62
CA ALA A 471 -35.73 -10.94 -25.21
C ALA A 471 -37.09 -10.30 -24.87
N ASN A 472 -38.17 -11.08 -24.94
CA ASN A 472 -39.51 -10.66 -24.54
C ASN A 472 -39.56 -10.28 -23.05
N ASN A 473 -39.10 -11.17 -22.18
CA ASN A 473 -39.08 -10.91 -20.74
C ASN A 473 -38.14 -9.73 -20.39
N TYR A 474 -37.02 -9.54 -21.10
CA TYR A 474 -36.15 -8.38 -20.90
C TYR A 474 -36.86 -7.08 -21.30
N ALA A 475 -37.56 -7.04 -22.44
CA ALA A 475 -38.35 -5.88 -22.85
C ALA A 475 -39.44 -5.54 -21.83
N VAL A 476 -40.09 -6.53 -21.21
CA VAL A 476 -41.01 -6.32 -20.08
C VAL A 476 -40.29 -5.68 -18.88
N THR A 477 -39.06 -6.08 -18.53
CA THR A 477 -38.31 -5.39 -17.46
C THR A 477 -37.91 -3.96 -17.81
N GLU A 478 -37.65 -3.64 -19.08
CA GLU A 478 -37.40 -2.26 -19.52
C GLU A 478 -38.65 -1.39 -19.44
N LEU A 479 -39.82 -1.93 -19.78
CA LEU A 479 -41.11 -1.25 -19.60
C LEU A 479 -41.41 -0.97 -18.12
N LEU A 480 -41.18 -1.95 -17.24
CA LEU A 480 -41.40 -1.81 -15.80
C LEU A 480 -40.39 -0.87 -15.11
N ASP A 481 -39.20 -0.68 -15.67
CA ASP A 481 -38.23 0.35 -15.27
C ASP A 481 -38.53 1.74 -15.90
N GLY A 482 -39.47 1.84 -16.86
CA GLY A 482 -39.85 3.08 -17.56
C GLY A 482 -38.99 3.43 -18.79
N ASN A 483 -38.10 2.55 -19.23
CA ASN A 483 -37.16 2.77 -20.34
C ASN A 483 -37.79 2.44 -21.70
N ILE A 484 -38.84 3.20 -22.07
CA ILE A 484 -39.68 2.94 -23.26
C ILE A 484 -38.86 2.78 -24.56
N ASP A 485 -37.83 3.61 -24.79
CA ASP A 485 -36.98 3.51 -25.98
C ASP A 485 -36.16 2.21 -26.05
N SER A 486 -35.68 1.70 -24.90
CA SER A 486 -34.96 0.43 -24.82
C SER A 486 -35.89 -0.73 -25.16
N ALA A 487 -37.08 -0.76 -24.53
CA ALA A 487 -38.11 -1.76 -24.81
C ALA A 487 -38.54 -1.74 -26.29
N ASN A 488 -38.84 -0.57 -26.84
CA ASN A 488 -39.24 -0.37 -28.25
C ASN A 488 -38.17 -0.86 -29.24
N SER A 489 -36.89 -0.66 -28.94
CA SER A 489 -35.78 -1.18 -29.76
C SER A 489 -35.71 -2.70 -29.74
N ILE A 490 -35.83 -3.32 -28.56
CA ILE A 490 -35.73 -4.77 -28.39
C ILE A 490 -36.95 -5.48 -28.99
N ILE A 491 -38.15 -4.95 -28.76
CA ILE A 491 -39.40 -5.45 -29.35
C ILE A 491 -39.34 -5.46 -30.89
N ARG A 492 -38.76 -4.44 -31.51
CA ARG A 492 -38.56 -4.42 -32.97
C ARG A 492 -37.57 -5.48 -33.43
N GLN A 493 -36.46 -5.69 -32.72
CA GLN A 493 -35.51 -6.76 -33.01
C GLN A 493 -36.10 -8.17 -32.84
N ILE A 494 -37.11 -8.34 -31.98
CA ILE A 494 -37.89 -9.58 -31.88
C ILE A 494 -38.81 -9.71 -33.10
N LEU A 495 -39.59 -8.68 -33.42
CA LEU A 495 -40.54 -8.70 -34.54
C LEU A 495 -39.88 -8.79 -35.93
N ASP A 496 -38.64 -8.32 -36.08
CA ASP A 496 -37.82 -8.53 -37.29
C ASP A 496 -37.38 -10.01 -37.45
N LYS A 497 -37.32 -10.78 -36.36
CA LYS A 497 -36.99 -12.22 -36.36
C LYS A 497 -38.25 -13.12 -36.38
N ASP A 498 -39.28 -12.74 -35.64
CA ASP A 498 -40.58 -13.41 -35.52
C ASP A 498 -41.72 -12.37 -35.61
N PRO A 499 -42.21 -12.06 -36.82
CA PRO A 499 -43.27 -11.07 -37.03
C PRO A 499 -44.65 -11.45 -36.46
N GLN A 500 -44.80 -12.67 -35.92
CA GLN A 500 -46.06 -13.16 -35.33
C GLN A 500 -45.96 -13.32 -33.80
N ASN A 501 -44.90 -12.81 -33.18
CA ASN A 501 -44.67 -12.98 -31.75
C ASN A 501 -45.71 -12.23 -30.90
N GLU A 502 -46.70 -12.94 -30.36
CA GLU A 502 -47.85 -12.36 -29.64
C GLU A 502 -47.43 -11.48 -28.44
N ILE A 503 -46.34 -11.83 -27.75
CA ILE A 503 -45.82 -11.09 -26.59
C ILE A 503 -45.19 -9.77 -27.06
N ALA A 504 -44.34 -9.80 -28.08
CA ALA A 504 -43.71 -8.60 -28.63
C ALA A 504 -44.75 -7.65 -29.26
N LEU A 505 -45.78 -8.19 -29.94
CA LEU A 505 -46.91 -7.41 -30.46
C LEU A 505 -47.72 -6.75 -29.33
N GLY A 506 -48.09 -7.48 -28.28
CA GLY A 506 -48.82 -6.93 -27.14
C GLY A 506 -48.03 -5.84 -26.40
N ASN A 507 -46.72 -6.02 -26.24
CA ASN A 507 -45.84 -5.01 -25.64
C ASN A 507 -45.66 -3.78 -26.55
N LEU A 508 -45.70 -3.93 -27.89
CA LEU A 508 -45.69 -2.81 -28.82
C LEU A 508 -46.99 -1.99 -28.73
N ASP A 509 -48.14 -2.65 -28.67
CA ASP A 509 -49.44 -2.00 -28.50
C ASP A 509 -49.55 -1.26 -27.15
N TYR A 510 -48.90 -1.76 -26.10
CA TYR A 510 -48.78 -1.04 -24.83
C TYR A 510 -47.97 0.26 -24.97
N ILE A 511 -46.80 0.21 -25.61
CA ILE A 511 -45.97 1.40 -25.90
C ILE A 511 -46.76 2.43 -26.73
N LEU A 512 -47.53 1.98 -27.72
CA LEU A 512 -48.33 2.85 -28.59
C LEU A 512 -49.52 3.51 -27.87
N GLN A 513 -49.93 3.02 -26.69
CA GLN A 513 -51.01 3.60 -25.89
C GLN A 513 -50.51 4.61 -24.83
N GLU A 514 -49.25 4.52 -24.40
CA GLU A 514 -48.66 5.34 -23.34
C GLU A 514 -47.98 6.64 -23.83
N LEU A 515 -47.93 6.91 -25.15
CA LEU A 515 -47.16 8.03 -25.73
C LEU A 515 -47.97 9.34 -25.96
N PRO A 516 -47.64 10.46 -25.29
CA PRO A 516 -48.19 11.79 -25.59
C PRO A 516 -47.53 12.46 -26.81
N GLN A 517 -48.13 13.55 -27.30
CA GLN A 517 -47.62 14.30 -28.46
C GLN A 517 -46.43 15.22 -28.17
N GLU A 518 -45.75 15.59 -29.26
CA GLU A 518 -44.54 16.41 -29.42
C GLU A 518 -44.48 17.71 -28.59
N VAL A 519 -43.29 18.01 -28.03
CA VAL A 519 -42.66 19.36 -28.08
C VAL A 519 -41.14 19.19 -28.20
N THR A 520 -40.47 20.03 -28.99
CA THR A 520 -39.00 20.08 -29.11
C THR A 520 -38.44 21.45 -28.68
N THR A 521 -37.20 21.51 -28.16
CA THR A 521 -36.11 22.52 -28.40
C THR A 521 -35.06 22.56 -27.25
N PHE A 522 -33.97 23.33 -27.42
CA PHE A 522 -32.67 23.21 -26.73
C PHE A 522 -32.15 24.53 -26.10
N LYS A 523 -31.22 24.38 -25.13
CA LYS A 523 -29.97 25.18 -24.85
C LYS A 523 -29.92 26.51 -24.03
N GLU A 524 -29.20 26.40 -22.91
CA GLU A 524 -27.96 27.12 -22.51
C GLU A 524 -27.87 28.60 -22.00
N SER A 525 -27.28 28.70 -20.78
CA SER A 525 -26.29 29.73 -20.32
C SER A 525 -26.81 31.11 -19.84
N GLN A 526 -26.05 31.98 -19.11
CA GLN A 526 -24.62 31.97 -18.74
C GLN A 526 -24.28 32.86 -17.49
N LYS A 527 -23.21 32.47 -16.75
CA LYS A 527 -22.21 33.26 -15.98
C LYS A 527 -22.54 34.30 -14.89
N SER A 528 -21.63 34.34 -13.91
CA SER A 528 -21.20 35.48 -13.08
C SER A 528 -19.77 35.19 -12.55
N ASP A 529 -19.05 36.21 -12.06
CA ASP A 529 -17.61 36.19 -11.73
C ASP A 529 -17.42 36.49 -10.20
N ASP A 530 -16.30 36.86 -9.54
CA ASP A 530 -15.04 37.60 -9.86
C ASP A 530 -13.91 37.24 -8.82
N ASN A 531 -12.81 38.03 -8.71
CA ASN A 531 -11.51 37.68 -8.11
C ASN A 531 -11.19 38.28 -6.70
N ASN A 532 -10.11 37.80 -6.04
CA ASN A 532 -8.95 38.63 -5.60
C ASN A 532 -7.85 37.86 -4.82
N GLU A 533 -6.58 38.27 -5.02
CA GLU A 533 -5.39 37.94 -4.20
C GLU A 533 -4.90 39.19 -3.46
N GLN A 534 -4.10 39.05 -2.39
CA GLN A 534 -3.04 40.05 -2.08
C GLN A 534 -1.92 39.51 -1.17
N SER A 535 -0.78 40.20 -1.19
CA SER A 535 0.54 39.69 -0.82
C SER A 535 1.08 40.17 0.55
N SER A 536 2.03 39.41 1.10
CA SER A 536 2.80 39.73 2.30
C SER A 536 3.88 40.80 2.09
N ASN A 537 4.42 41.32 3.19
CA ASN A 537 5.70 42.01 3.26
C ASN A 537 6.19 41.98 4.72
N ASP A 538 7.42 41.52 4.96
CA ASP A 538 7.94 41.32 6.31
C ASP A 538 8.86 42.43 6.82
N SER A 539 8.94 42.50 8.14
CA SER A 539 10.00 43.20 8.87
C SER A 539 10.45 42.29 10.02
N GLU A 540 11.72 42.34 10.39
CA GLU A 540 12.34 41.32 11.24
C GLU A 540 11.89 41.47 12.71
N LYS A 541 11.01 40.57 13.15
CA LYS A 541 10.29 40.63 14.43
C LYS A 541 11.03 39.90 15.56
N SER A 542 10.76 40.31 16.80
CA SER A 542 11.22 39.55 17.97
C SER A 542 10.54 38.18 18.06
N LYS A 543 11.20 37.15 18.60
CA LYS A 543 10.63 35.78 18.68
C LYS A 543 9.26 35.73 19.36
N THR A 544 9.08 36.47 20.46
CA THR A 544 7.80 36.57 21.17
C THR A 544 6.70 37.20 20.31
N GLN A 545 7.06 38.17 19.45
CA GLN A 545 6.13 38.77 18.50
C GLN A 545 5.78 37.81 17.36
N ILE A 546 6.73 37.04 16.83
CA ILE A 546 6.46 36.00 15.82
C ILE A 546 5.46 34.97 16.37
N ILE A 547 5.68 34.48 17.60
CA ILE A 547 4.76 33.53 18.26
C ILE A 547 3.35 34.13 18.44
N LYS A 548 3.25 35.40 18.89
CA LYS A 548 1.94 36.08 19.04
C LYS A 548 1.23 36.23 17.70
N GLU A 549 1.94 36.71 16.67
CA GLU A 549 1.37 36.91 15.33
C GLU A 549 0.97 35.58 14.67
N HIS A 550 1.75 34.51 14.84
CA HIS A 550 1.40 33.17 14.39
C HIS A 550 0.05 32.72 14.98
N TRP A 551 -0.11 32.81 16.31
CA TRP A 551 -1.34 32.36 16.97
C TRP A 551 -2.56 33.26 16.73
N ASP A 552 -2.37 34.58 16.64
CA ASP A 552 -3.43 35.51 16.21
C ASP A 552 -3.86 35.23 14.76
N ASN A 553 -2.93 34.88 13.85
CA ASN A 553 -3.26 34.48 12.48
C ASN A 553 -4.01 33.14 12.41
N VAL A 554 -3.52 32.10 13.09
CA VAL A 554 -4.19 30.78 13.17
C VAL A 554 -5.63 30.94 13.66
N SER A 555 -5.87 31.75 14.69
CA SER A 555 -7.22 32.02 15.24
C SER A 555 -8.14 32.83 14.31
N ASN A 556 -7.61 33.45 13.24
CA ASN A 556 -8.41 34.10 12.19
C ASN A 556 -8.67 33.18 10.98
N THR A 557 -7.86 32.14 10.76
CA THR A 557 -8.06 31.18 9.67
C THR A 557 -9.12 30.12 10.02
N LYS A 558 -10.02 29.82 9.07
CA LYS A 558 -10.92 28.65 9.17
C LYS A 558 -10.16 27.38 8.78
N SER A 559 -9.43 26.79 9.72
CA SER A 559 -8.82 25.48 9.50
C SER A 559 -9.91 24.41 9.28
N SER A 560 -9.80 23.66 8.17
CA SER A 560 -10.69 22.54 7.86
C SER A 560 -10.38 21.37 8.77
N HIS A 561 -11.09 21.29 9.91
CA HIS A 561 -10.89 20.29 10.97
C HIS A 561 -10.88 18.85 10.44
N ASN A 562 -11.58 18.59 9.33
CA ASN A 562 -11.61 17.33 8.58
C ASN A 562 -10.21 16.78 8.19
N PHE A 563 -9.17 17.61 8.12
CA PHE A 563 -7.79 17.20 7.80
C PHE A 563 -6.92 16.90 9.02
N ARG A 564 -7.45 17.04 10.25
CA ARG A 564 -6.68 16.88 11.49
C ARG A 564 -7.26 15.76 12.36
N TRP A 565 -6.38 14.95 12.94
CA TRP A 565 -6.78 13.73 13.66
C TRP A 565 -7.68 14.00 14.87
N TRP A 566 -7.50 15.13 15.55
CA TRP A 566 -8.35 15.55 16.67
C TRP A 566 -9.76 15.99 16.23
N GLY A 567 -10.00 16.15 14.93
CA GLY A 567 -11.33 16.31 14.35
C GLY A 567 -12.13 15.00 14.22
N SER A 568 -11.48 13.83 14.40
CA SER A 568 -12.13 12.52 14.34
C SER A 568 -12.66 12.08 15.72
N PRO A 569 -13.98 11.88 15.90
CA PRO A 569 -14.52 11.33 17.14
C PRO A 569 -13.99 9.92 17.46
N THR A 570 -13.76 9.07 16.46
CA THR A 570 -13.18 7.73 16.68
C THR A 570 -11.75 7.79 17.22
N ILE A 571 -10.89 8.65 16.66
CA ILE A 571 -9.52 8.83 17.17
C ILE A 571 -9.57 9.45 18.57
N TRP A 572 -10.36 10.52 18.77
CA TRP A 572 -10.46 11.21 20.05
C TRP A 572 -10.95 10.28 21.18
N ASN A 573 -11.95 9.44 20.91
CA ASN A 573 -12.47 8.50 21.89
C ASN A 573 -11.56 7.27 22.11
N HIS A 574 -10.60 7.00 21.21
CA HIS A 574 -9.50 6.05 21.48
C HIS A 574 -8.43 6.70 22.37
N TYR A 575 -8.00 7.92 22.02
CA TYR A 575 -7.02 8.73 22.76
C TYR A 575 -7.41 8.94 24.23
N ASN A 576 -8.67 9.31 24.47
CA ASN A 576 -9.21 9.46 25.83
C ASN A 576 -9.21 8.12 26.60
N ARG A 577 -9.56 7.01 25.94
CA ARG A 577 -9.53 5.67 26.57
C ARG A 577 -8.13 5.22 26.96
N LEU A 578 -7.09 5.58 26.21
CA LEU A 578 -5.69 5.35 26.62
C LEU A 578 -5.29 6.21 27.84
N THR A 579 -5.92 7.37 28.02
CA THR A 579 -5.66 8.29 29.13
C THR A 579 -6.31 7.85 30.44
N SER A 580 -7.64 7.68 30.46
CA SER A 580 -8.44 7.47 31.67
C SER A 580 -9.10 6.08 31.79
N GLY A 581 -9.02 5.25 30.75
CA GLY A 581 -9.79 4.01 30.61
C GLY A 581 -11.21 4.20 30.06
N ASP A 582 -11.66 5.43 29.88
CA ASP A 582 -12.99 5.82 29.40
C ASP A 582 -12.90 7.00 28.42
N GLU A 583 -14.03 7.54 27.93
CA GLU A 583 -14.04 8.66 26.98
C GLU A 583 -13.83 10.04 27.64
N GLY A 584 -13.56 10.10 28.95
CA GLY A 584 -13.42 11.35 29.71
C GLY A 584 -12.04 12.01 29.66
N GLY A 585 -10.98 11.29 29.28
CA GLY A 585 -9.64 11.82 29.07
C GLY A 585 -8.97 12.39 30.33
N LEU A 586 -8.09 13.38 30.17
CA LEU A 586 -7.28 13.93 31.26
C LEU A 586 -8.12 14.43 32.45
N ILE A 587 -9.27 15.06 32.19
CA ILE A 587 -10.18 15.57 33.23
C ILE A 587 -10.69 14.43 34.13
N GLN A 588 -11.01 13.30 33.52
CA GLN A 588 -11.52 12.13 34.22
C GLN A 588 -10.41 11.34 34.91
N LEU A 589 -9.20 11.30 34.34
CA LEU A 589 -8.00 10.82 35.05
C LEU A 589 -7.70 11.68 36.29
N LEU A 590 -7.87 13.00 36.22
CA LEU A 590 -7.75 13.89 37.38
C LEU A 590 -8.83 13.62 38.43
N LYS A 591 -10.10 13.49 38.05
CA LYS A 591 -11.20 13.10 38.96
C LYS A 591 -10.91 11.78 39.69
N GLN A 592 -10.40 10.77 38.98
CA GLN A 592 -10.01 9.47 39.57
C GLN A 592 -8.92 9.63 40.64
N LYS A 593 -7.94 10.53 40.44
CA LYS A 593 -6.86 10.81 41.42
C LYS A 593 -7.33 11.71 42.58
N LEU A 594 -8.32 12.58 42.36
CA LEU A 594 -8.90 13.46 43.39
C LEU A 594 -9.91 12.77 44.31
N ASN A 595 -10.51 11.65 43.88
CA ASN A 595 -11.47 10.86 44.66
C ASN A 595 -12.63 11.69 45.26
N GLY A 596 -13.15 12.64 44.48
CA GLY A 596 -14.24 13.55 44.88
C GLY A 596 -13.79 14.86 45.57
N GLY A 597 -12.49 15.09 45.73
CA GLY A 597 -11.96 16.40 46.10
C GLY A 597 -12.12 17.46 44.99
N VAL A 598 -12.15 18.72 45.40
CA VAL A 598 -12.18 19.91 44.53
C VAL A 598 -10.90 20.71 44.79
N LEU A 599 -10.28 21.26 43.74
CA LEU A 599 -9.09 22.10 43.85
C LEU A 599 -9.49 23.57 43.78
N GLU A 600 -9.11 24.39 44.75
CA GLU A 600 -9.63 25.77 44.86
C GLU A 600 -9.02 26.70 43.80
N LYS A 601 -7.71 26.54 43.52
CA LYS A 601 -7.00 27.41 42.56
C LYS A 601 -6.14 26.61 41.60
N GLY A 602 -6.48 26.69 40.31
CA GLY A 602 -5.66 26.21 39.19
C GLY A 602 -4.96 27.31 38.40
N VAL A 603 -3.89 26.93 37.70
CA VAL A 603 -3.20 27.71 36.66
C VAL A 603 -3.18 26.87 35.39
N SER A 604 -3.48 27.50 34.25
CA SER A 604 -3.22 26.92 32.92
C SER A 604 -2.33 27.86 32.09
N VAL A 605 -1.44 27.27 31.29
CA VAL A 605 -0.43 27.97 30.49
C VAL A 605 -0.62 27.63 29.02
N GLY A 606 -0.69 28.64 28.15
CA GLY A 606 -1.00 28.46 26.73
C GLY A 606 -2.44 27.97 26.50
N CYS A 607 -3.37 28.39 27.37
CA CYS A 607 -4.72 27.81 27.46
C CYS A 607 -5.63 28.12 26.26
N GLY A 608 -5.22 28.98 25.33
CA GLY A 608 -6.03 29.42 24.21
C GLY A 608 -7.35 30.05 24.64
N ILE A 609 -8.45 29.46 24.19
CA ILE A 609 -9.83 29.89 24.48
C ILE A 609 -10.31 29.31 25.84
N GLY A 610 -9.46 28.55 26.57
CA GLY A 610 -9.73 28.04 27.93
C GLY A 610 -10.81 26.95 28.01
N VAL A 611 -11.06 26.23 26.91
CA VAL A 611 -12.21 25.34 26.76
C VAL A 611 -12.16 24.15 27.73
N THR A 612 -10.96 23.63 28.02
CA THR A 612 -10.73 22.50 28.93
C THR A 612 -10.87 22.90 30.41
N GLU A 613 -10.48 24.12 30.74
CA GLU A 613 -10.47 24.74 32.05
C GLU A 613 -11.89 25.17 32.45
N MET A 614 -12.64 25.76 31.51
CA MET A 614 -14.07 26.00 31.65
C MET A 614 -14.82 24.67 31.88
N LYS A 615 -14.44 23.59 31.22
CA LYS A 615 -15.02 22.25 31.46
C LYS A 615 -14.68 21.73 32.86
N LEU A 616 -13.46 21.90 33.35
CA LEU A 616 -13.07 21.57 34.73
C LEU A 616 -13.87 22.35 35.79
N ILE A 617 -14.16 23.63 35.54
CA ILE A 617 -15.02 24.46 36.41
C ILE A 617 -16.48 23.97 36.38
N LEU A 618 -17.04 23.76 35.19
CA LEU A 618 -18.43 23.32 35.02
C LEU A 618 -18.69 21.91 35.58
N GLU A 619 -17.67 21.04 35.54
CA GLU A 619 -17.72 19.70 36.14
C GLU A 619 -17.34 19.67 37.64
N GLY A 620 -17.14 20.85 38.27
CA GLY A 620 -16.92 20.99 39.71
C GLY A 620 -15.57 20.46 40.20
N VAL A 621 -14.55 20.36 39.33
CA VAL A 621 -13.22 19.84 39.66
C VAL A 621 -12.30 20.94 40.20
N VAL A 622 -12.48 22.17 39.72
CA VAL A 622 -11.67 23.34 40.08
C VAL A 622 -12.58 24.53 40.35
N SER A 623 -12.37 25.28 41.45
CA SER A 623 -13.20 26.44 41.80
C SER A 623 -12.86 27.68 40.95
N HIS A 624 -11.56 27.98 40.76
CA HIS A 624 -11.08 29.14 40.02
C HIS A 624 -9.79 28.83 39.21
N PHE A 625 -9.62 29.47 38.04
CA PHE A 625 -8.43 29.36 37.18
C PHE A 625 -7.79 30.71 36.85
N ASP A 626 -6.48 30.83 37.05
CA ASP A 626 -5.66 31.79 36.30
C ASP A 626 -5.27 31.18 34.95
N LEU A 627 -5.45 31.94 33.87
CA LEU A 627 -5.34 31.50 32.48
C LEU A 627 -4.33 32.38 31.71
N TYR A 628 -3.19 31.82 31.32
CA TYR A 628 -2.12 32.57 30.64
C TYR A 628 -2.12 32.28 29.13
N GLU A 629 -2.27 33.34 28.33
CA GLU A 629 -2.34 33.30 26.86
C GLU A 629 -1.76 34.59 26.26
N LEU A 630 -1.07 34.49 25.12
CA LEU A 630 -0.41 35.65 24.47
C LEU A 630 -1.27 36.25 23.35
N SER A 631 -2.11 35.45 22.69
CA SER A 631 -3.09 35.89 21.70
C SER A 631 -4.23 36.67 22.38
N GLU A 632 -4.29 37.96 22.10
CA GLU A 632 -5.42 38.78 22.54
C GLU A 632 -6.74 38.35 21.90
N VAL A 633 -6.69 37.79 20.69
CA VAL A 633 -7.87 37.28 19.99
C VAL A 633 -8.48 36.10 20.77
N ARG A 634 -7.64 35.15 21.19
CA ARG A 634 -8.05 33.99 22.00
C ARG A 634 -8.59 34.39 23.38
N ILE A 635 -7.94 35.35 24.06
CA ILE A 635 -8.44 35.90 25.34
C ILE A 635 -9.83 36.52 25.17
N LYS A 636 -10.05 37.34 24.13
CA LYS A 636 -11.35 37.97 23.85
C LYS A 636 -12.44 36.94 23.56
N GLN A 637 -12.10 35.87 22.82
CA GLN A 637 -12.99 34.73 22.57
C GLN A 637 -13.31 33.94 23.86
N GLY A 638 -12.29 33.68 24.70
CA GLY A 638 -12.42 32.97 25.97
C GLY A 638 -13.29 33.71 27.00
N LEU A 639 -13.07 35.02 27.18
CA LEU A 639 -13.89 35.86 28.05
C LEU A 639 -15.36 35.90 27.63
N GLN A 640 -15.64 35.99 26.32
CA GLN A 640 -17.00 35.93 25.78
C GLN A 640 -17.64 34.56 26.05
N ARG A 641 -16.91 33.46 25.83
CA ARG A 641 -17.40 32.10 26.11
C ARG A 641 -17.66 31.85 27.60
N ALA A 642 -16.80 32.34 28.49
CA ALA A 642 -16.99 32.22 29.95
C ALA A 642 -18.22 33.01 30.44
N LYS A 643 -18.50 34.15 29.81
CA LYS A 643 -19.72 34.93 30.04
C LYS A 643 -20.98 34.19 29.58
N GLU A 644 -20.96 33.56 28.40
CA GLU A 644 -22.04 32.71 27.89
C GLU A 644 -22.30 31.50 28.81
N LEU A 645 -21.24 30.93 29.39
CA LEU A 645 -21.30 29.80 30.33
C LEU A 645 -21.59 30.21 31.79
N ASN A 646 -21.71 31.50 32.09
CA ASN A 646 -21.96 32.06 33.44
C ASN A 646 -20.89 31.64 34.48
N ILE A 647 -19.61 31.69 34.09
CA ILE A 647 -18.44 31.35 34.92
C ILE A 647 -17.32 32.43 34.85
N LEU A 648 -17.67 33.65 34.43
CA LEU A 648 -16.71 34.75 34.24
C LEU A 648 -16.06 35.22 35.55
N ASP A 649 -16.71 34.97 36.69
CA ASP A 649 -16.21 35.17 38.06
C ASP A 649 -15.18 34.11 38.49
N LYS A 650 -15.06 33.00 37.75
CA LYS A 650 -14.23 31.84 38.08
C LYS A 650 -12.97 31.71 37.23
N ILE A 651 -12.71 32.68 36.35
CA ILE A 651 -11.48 32.73 35.55
C ILE A 651 -10.87 34.13 35.54
N ALA A 652 -9.55 34.19 35.51
CA ALA A 652 -8.78 35.41 35.24
C ALA A 652 -7.83 35.15 34.07
N TYR A 653 -7.89 36.00 33.03
CA TYR A 653 -7.00 35.91 31.87
C TYR A 653 -5.82 36.89 32.00
N HIS A 654 -4.62 36.40 31.73
CA HIS A 654 -3.35 37.13 31.84
C HIS A 654 -2.58 37.07 30.53
N ASN A 655 -2.09 38.21 30.04
CA ASN A 655 -1.26 38.32 28.82
C ASN A 655 0.14 38.79 29.19
N GLU A 656 0.88 37.90 29.85
CA GLU A 656 2.21 38.16 30.40
C GLU A 656 2.98 36.84 30.62
N ASP A 657 4.27 36.93 30.96
CA ASP A 657 5.13 35.78 31.22
C ASP A 657 4.83 35.13 32.57
N VAL A 658 4.09 34.03 32.52
CA VAL A 658 3.67 33.22 33.68
C VAL A 658 4.81 32.81 34.61
N PHE A 659 6.04 32.68 34.09
CA PHE A 659 7.20 32.28 34.89
C PHE A 659 7.64 33.36 35.90
N GLN A 660 7.17 34.60 35.74
CA GLN A 660 7.50 35.75 36.59
C GLN A 660 6.35 36.16 37.54
N SER A 661 5.11 35.74 37.28
CA SER A 661 3.90 36.30 37.91
C SER A 661 3.35 35.55 39.14
N ILE A 662 3.83 34.33 39.43
CA ILE A 662 3.21 33.46 40.45
C ILE A 662 4.17 33.16 41.61
N GLU A 663 3.71 33.43 42.84
CA GLU A 663 4.43 33.11 44.09
C GLU A 663 4.47 31.59 44.37
N LYS A 664 5.50 31.16 45.09
CA LYS A 664 5.76 29.73 45.38
C LYS A 664 4.73 29.15 46.35
N GLU A 665 4.38 27.88 46.14
CA GLU A 665 3.42 27.11 46.93
C GLU A 665 2.04 27.78 47.10
N THR A 666 1.53 28.46 46.06
CA THR A 666 0.23 29.16 46.10
C THR A 666 -0.91 28.44 45.38
N VAL A 667 -0.63 27.51 44.45
CA VAL A 667 -1.67 26.90 43.58
C VAL A 667 -1.85 25.40 43.81
N GLU A 668 -3.03 24.88 43.52
CA GLU A 668 -3.42 23.48 43.78
C GLU A 668 -3.48 22.62 42.51
N LEU A 669 -3.59 23.26 41.34
CA LEU A 669 -3.44 22.63 40.03
C LEU A 669 -2.50 23.46 39.16
N VAL A 670 -1.58 22.80 38.47
CA VAL A 670 -0.91 23.33 37.27
C VAL A 670 -1.27 22.43 36.11
N TYR A 671 -1.89 23.02 35.09
CA TYR A 671 -2.51 22.35 33.96
C TYR A 671 -1.82 22.76 32.66
N TRP A 672 -1.47 21.76 31.85
CA TRP A 672 -0.95 21.92 30.50
C TRP A 672 -1.78 21.07 29.54
N TYR A 673 -2.12 21.60 28.38
CA TYR A 673 -2.95 20.91 27.41
C TYR A 673 -2.61 21.39 26.00
N ASP A 674 -1.86 20.57 25.28
CA ASP A 674 -1.33 20.89 23.95
C ASP A 674 -0.50 22.21 23.94
N SER A 675 0.27 22.47 25.01
CA SER A 675 0.97 23.74 25.23
C SER A 675 2.38 23.65 25.85
N LEU A 676 2.70 22.59 26.62
CA LEU A 676 4.03 22.43 27.24
C LEU A 676 5.14 22.18 26.21
N HIS A 677 4.80 21.55 25.08
CA HIS A 677 5.77 21.28 24.00
C HIS A 677 6.28 22.54 23.28
N HIS A 678 5.61 23.68 23.42
CA HIS A 678 6.07 25.00 22.95
C HIS A 678 7.14 25.64 23.86
N MET A 679 7.48 25.06 25.02
CA MET A 679 8.48 25.64 25.92
C MET A 679 9.90 25.47 25.38
N PHE A 680 10.67 26.56 25.35
CA PHE A 680 12.08 26.56 24.89
C PHE A 680 13.05 25.85 25.85
N ASP A 681 12.76 25.86 27.15
CA ASP A 681 13.40 24.95 28.12
C ASP A 681 12.32 24.32 28.98
N VAL A 682 12.04 23.05 28.68
CA VAL A 682 11.03 22.25 29.36
C VAL A 682 11.47 21.84 30.77
N ASP A 683 12.78 21.78 31.04
CA ASP A 683 13.28 21.40 32.36
C ASP A 683 12.98 22.50 33.38
N GLU A 684 13.29 23.76 33.05
CA GLU A 684 12.94 24.90 33.90
C GLU A 684 11.42 25.11 33.98
N ALA A 685 10.65 24.84 32.91
CA ALA A 685 9.18 24.91 32.96
C ALA A 685 8.56 23.90 33.94
N VAL A 686 8.95 22.62 33.87
CA VAL A 686 8.45 21.57 34.78
C VAL A 686 8.97 21.78 36.22
N LYS A 687 10.20 22.28 36.38
CA LYS A 687 10.77 22.71 37.67
C LYS A 687 9.98 23.86 38.30
N TRP A 688 9.55 24.84 37.50
CA TRP A 688 8.70 25.95 37.95
C TRP A 688 7.32 25.43 38.41
N CYS A 689 6.72 24.48 37.69
CA CYS A 689 5.46 23.84 38.10
C CYS A 689 5.55 23.25 39.53
N ARG A 690 6.65 22.54 39.85
CA ARG A 690 6.88 22.02 41.22
C ARG A 690 7.03 23.12 42.27
N GLN A 691 7.56 24.28 41.90
CA GLN A 691 7.78 25.41 42.83
C GLN A 691 6.49 26.17 43.16
N ILE A 692 5.59 26.38 42.20
CA ILE A 692 4.34 27.12 42.45
C ILE A 692 3.24 26.26 43.07
N LEU A 693 3.26 24.94 42.85
CA LEU A 693 2.32 24.01 43.48
C LEU A 693 2.46 24.00 45.00
N LYS A 694 1.34 24.08 45.71
CA LYS A 694 1.23 23.68 47.12
C LYS A 694 1.70 22.24 47.29
N ASN A 695 2.18 21.92 48.48
CA ASN A 695 2.26 20.52 48.88
C ASN A 695 0.88 19.86 48.75
N ASP A 696 0.87 18.61 48.27
CA ASP A 696 -0.35 17.83 48.03
C ASP A 696 -1.24 18.35 46.87
N GLY A 697 -0.81 19.39 46.12
CA GLY A 697 -1.42 19.84 44.85
C GLY A 697 -0.99 19.01 43.63
N PHE A 698 -1.60 19.24 42.46
CA PHE A 698 -1.47 18.39 41.27
C PHE A 698 -0.79 19.06 40.06
N PHE A 699 0.14 18.34 39.42
CA PHE A 699 0.59 18.62 38.06
C PHE A 699 -0.18 17.72 37.08
N CYS A 700 -0.76 18.33 36.05
CA CYS A 700 -1.52 17.66 35.00
C CYS A 700 -1.01 18.10 33.62
N MET A 701 -0.79 17.15 32.71
CA MET A 701 -0.54 17.46 31.31
C MET A 701 -1.21 16.47 30.36
N ASN A 702 -1.50 16.92 29.13
CA ASN A 702 -1.80 16.10 27.97
C ASN A 702 -1.12 16.72 26.75
N GLU A 703 -0.05 16.09 26.25
CA GLU A 703 0.99 16.79 25.48
C GLU A 703 1.64 15.95 24.39
N TYR A 704 2.11 16.63 23.33
CA TYR A 704 3.15 16.08 22.47
C TYR A 704 4.46 15.92 23.25
N THR A 705 5.00 14.70 23.26
CA THR A 705 6.18 14.27 24.03
C THR A 705 7.21 13.51 23.18
N GLY A 706 7.01 13.49 21.86
CA GLY A 706 7.94 12.90 20.89
C GLY A 706 9.18 13.78 20.61
N PRO A 707 10.01 13.38 19.63
CA PRO A 707 11.24 14.07 19.27
C PRO A 707 11.06 15.56 18.95
N SER A 708 11.93 16.41 19.52
CA SER A 708 11.87 17.87 19.32
C SER A 708 11.91 18.24 17.83
N ARG A 709 11.16 19.29 17.46
CA ARG A 709 10.93 19.73 16.07
C ARG A 709 10.45 18.61 15.14
N PHE A 710 9.67 17.66 15.67
CA PHE A 710 9.13 16.52 14.92
C PHE A 710 10.21 15.68 14.21
N GLN A 711 11.42 15.61 14.77
CA GLN A 711 12.54 14.85 14.19
C GLN A 711 12.45 13.36 14.56
N PHE A 712 11.39 12.71 14.07
CA PHE A 712 11.05 11.30 14.31
C PHE A 712 12.23 10.35 14.05
N SER A 713 12.29 9.24 14.78
CA SER A 713 13.25 8.17 14.49
C SER A 713 12.96 7.53 13.13
N ASP A 714 14.01 7.00 12.50
CA ASP A 714 13.87 6.35 11.19
C ASP A 714 12.98 5.11 11.29
N LYS A 715 13.00 4.41 12.42
CA LYS A 715 12.13 3.26 12.73
C LYS A 715 10.64 3.63 12.74
N SER A 716 10.29 4.77 13.35
CA SER A 716 8.92 5.30 13.32
C SER A 716 8.47 5.65 11.90
N LEU A 717 9.37 6.18 11.07
CA LEU A 717 9.05 6.55 9.68
C LEU A 717 8.98 5.35 8.74
N GLU A 718 9.81 4.33 8.92
CA GLU A 718 9.69 3.03 8.25
C GLU A 718 8.31 2.44 8.51
N ILE A 719 7.88 2.39 9.78
CA ILE A 719 6.60 1.84 10.20
C ILE A 719 5.44 2.69 9.65
N ALA A 720 5.49 4.01 9.83
CA ALA A 720 4.43 4.90 9.32
C ALA A 720 4.31 4.84 7.79
N THR A 721 5.44 4.79 7.07
CA THR A 721 5.48 4.61 5.62
C THR A 721 4.91 3.26 5.20
N ALA A 722 5.27 2.16 5.87
CA ALA A 722 4.74 0.83 5.55
C ALA A 722 3.22 0.77 5.74
N ILE A 723 2.69 1.32 6.84
CA ILE A 723 1.24 1.36 7.09
C ILE A 723 0.54 2.25 6.06
N ARG A 724 1.01 3.48 5.83
CA ARG A 724 0.43 4.44 4.86
C ARG A 724 0.53 3.95 3.42
N SER A 725 1.56 3.19 3.09
CA SER A 725 1.72 2.57 1.77
C SER A 725 0.79 1.37 1.56
N ALA A 726 0.48 0.62 2.62
CA ALA A 726 -0.50 -0.46 2.59
C ALA A 726 -1.98 0.00 2.53
N LEU A 727 -2.26 1.30 2.68
CA LEU A 727 -3.63 1.83 2.55
C LEU A 727 -4.11 1.77 1.08
N PRO A 728 -5.35 1.31 0.81
CA PRO A 728 -5.96 1.38 -0.51
C PRO A 728 -5.91 2.80 -1.11
N THR A 729 -5.66 2.89 -2.41
CA THR A 729 -5.41 4.15 -3.13
C THR A 729 -6.55 5.19 -2.97
N LYS A 730 -7.79 4.75 -2.68
CA LYS A 730 -8.94 5.62 -2.34
C LYS A 730 -8.65 6.59 -1.18
N TYR A 731 -7.84 6.20 -0.19
CA TYR A 731 -7.49 7.04 0.96
C TYR A 731 -6.35 8.03 0.68
N MET A 732 -5.65 7.88 -0.45
CA MET A 732 -4.47 8.68 -0.78
C MET A 732 -4.78 9.86 -1.72
N VAL A 733 -6.04 10.10 -2.09
CA VAL A 733 -6.43 11.20 -2.99
C VAL A 733 -6.57 12.51 -2.20
N ASP A 734 -6.05 13.62 -2.71
CA ASP A 734 -6.30 14.95 -2.17
C ASP A 734 -7.66 15.48 -2.71
N PRO A 735 -8.70 15.63 -1.85
CA PRO A 735 -10.02 16.04 -2.29
C PRO A 735 -10.08 17.50 -2.80
N ARG A 736 -9.00 18.28 -2.67
CA ARG A 736 -8.91 19.67 -3.13
C ARG A 736 -8.54 19.78 -4.62
N ASN A 737 -7.87 18.77 -5.18
CA ASN A 737 -7.28 18.84 -6.53
C ASN A 737 -7.21 17.49 -7.28
N GLY A 738 -7.54 16.35 -6.65
CA GLY A 738 -7.52 15.03 -7.26
C GLY A 738 -6.13 14.39 -7.43
N SER A 739 -5.06 15.03 -6.95
CA SER A 739 -3.71 14.45 -6.91
C SER A 739 -3.58 13.39 -5.81
N HIS A 740 -2.45 12.68 -5.75
CA HIS A 740 -2.18 11.73 -4.68
C HIS A 740 -1.22 12.29 -3.62
N PHE A 741 -1.62 12.23 -2.36
CA PHE A 741 -0.73 12.41 -1.22
C PHE A 741 0.39 11.36 -1.24
N SER A 742 1.59 11.75 -0.79
CA SER A 742 2.71 10.80 -0.71
C SER A 742 2.39 9.66 0.26
N ARG A 743 2.79 8.44 -0.13
CA ARG A 743 2.76 7.23 0.72
C ARG A 743 3.93 7.19 1.71
N ILE A 744 5.00 7.96 1.47
CA ILE A 744 6.16 8.08 2.38
C ILE A 744 5.86 9.09 3.48
N CYS A 745 6.19 8.72 4.72
CA CYS A 745 6.21 9.63 5.86
C CYS A 745 7.62 10.20 6.06
N TYR A 746 7.76 11.53 5.94
CA TYR A 746 9.03 12.25 6.11
C TYR A 746 9.11 12.99 7.45
N LYS A 747 10.32 13.43 7.82
CA LYS A 747 10.54 14.46 8.86
C LYS A 747 10.25 15.84 8.23
N PRO A 748 9.50 16.73 8.89
CA PRO A 748 9.42 18.12 8.44
C PRO A 748 10.78 18.82 8.63
N SER A 749 11.02 19.88 7.87
CA SER A 749 12.23 20.69 8.05
C SER A 749 12.17 21.42 9.39
N ALA A 750 13.03 21.04 10.34
CA ALA A 750 13.13 21.70 11.64
C ALA A 750 13.46 23.19 11.53
N GLN A 751 14.16 23.62 10.46
CA GLN A 751 14.42 25.02 10.18
C GLN A 751 13.15 25.76 9.75
N ALA A 752 12.39 25.21 8.80
CA ALA A 752 11.15 25.84 8.33
C ALA A 752 10.10 25.90 9.45
N LEU A 753 9.99 24.83 10.24
CA LEU A 753 9.13 24.77 11.41
C LEU A 753 9.47 25.87 12.42
N ALA A 754 10.76 26.03 12.76
CA ALA A 754 11.23 27.08 13.68
C ALA A 754 11.26 28.50 13.08
N GLN A 755 10.95 28.66 11.79
CA GLN A 755 10.73 29.96 11.13
C GLN A 755 9.24 30.35 11.17
N ASP A 756 8.33 29.40 11.01
CA ASP A 756 6.87 29.61 11.04
C ASP A 756 6.33 29.72 12.48
N ASP A 757 6.68 28.76 13.35
CA ASP A 757 6.56 28.91 14.81
C ASP A 757 7.90 28.60 15.51
N PRO A 758 8.60 29.65 15.99
CA PRO A 758 9.78 29.49 16.82
C PRO A 758 9.58 28.64 18.08
N SER A 759 8.36 28.36 18.54
CA SER A 759 8.07 27.57 19.75
C SER A 759 7.72 26.09 19.49
N GLU A 760 7.05 25.75 18.39
CA GLU A 760 6.53 24.42 18.04
C GLU A 760 7.54 23.27 18.27
N ALA A 761 7.18 22.36 19.18
CA ALA A 761 7.95 21.22 19.64
C ALA A 761 9.43 21.56 19.96
N ALA A 762 9.72 22.76 20.48
CA ALA A 762 11.10 23.25 20.65
C ALA A 762 11.97 22.29 21.48
N ASP A 763 11.41 21.74 22.56
CA ASP A 763 12.14 20.93 23.53
C ASP A 763 11.33 19.71 24.04
N SER A 764 10.31 19.29 23.28
CA SER A 764 9.36 18.23 23.65
C SER A 764 10.01 16.92 24.13
N SER A 765 11.16 16.56 23.53
CA SER A 765 11.90 15.33 23.89
C SER A 765 12.50 15.32 25.31
N ARG A 766 12.54 16.46 26.01
CA ARG A 766 12.92 16.54 27.43
C ARG A 766 11.74 16.37 28.39
N ILE A 767 10.48 16.54 27.97
CA ILE A 767 9.28 16.54 28.85
C ILE A 767 9.24 15.35 29.80
N ILE A 768 9.32 14.13 29.28
CA ILE A 768 9.23 12.92 30.10
C ILE A 768 10.37 12.82 31.13
N LYS A 769 11.60 13.21 30.74
CA LYS A 769 12.78 13.17 31.62
C LYS A 769 12.70 14.23 32.72
N SER A 770 12.25 15.43 32.38
CA SER A 770 12.07 16.52 33.36
C SER A 770 10.91 16.24 34.32
N ILE A 771 9.83 15.59 33.87
CA ILE A 771 8.77 15.12 34.75
C ILE A 771 9.29 14.03 35.70
N GLN A 772 10.02 13.02 35.21
CA GLN A 772 10.63 12.00 36.07
C GLN A 772 11.62 12.58 37.10
N LYS A 773 12.30 13.69 36.77
CA LYS A 773 13.24 14.41 37.62
C LYS A 773 12.57 15.19 38.76
N TYR A 774 11.46 15.88 38.49
CA TYR A 774 10.78 16.77 39.47
C TYR A 774 9.54 16.13 40.12
N PHE A 775 8.96 15.11 39.49
CA PHE A 775 7.82 14.34 39.95
C PHE A 775 8.13 12.83 39.81
N PRO A 776 9.05 12.27 40.62
CA PRO A 776 9.56 10.90 40.46
C PRO A 776 8.50 9.79 40.61
N HIS A 777 7.31 10.11 41.12
CA HIS A 777 6.16 9.20 41.23
C HIS A 777 5.11 9.44 40.13
N ALA A 778 5.45 10.15 39.06
CA ALA A 778 4.54 10.42 37.95
C ALA A 778 4.23 9.15 37.13
N GLU A 779 2.95 8.76 37.12
CA GLU A 779 2.44 7.75 36.20
C GLU A 779 2.27 8.37 34.81
N ILE A 780 3.10 7.94 33.86
CA ILE A 780 3.07 8.42 32.46
C ILE A 780 2.17 7.49 31.64
N LYS A 781 1.01 8.01 31.22
CA LYS A 781 0.16 7.38 30.20
C LYS A 781 0.78 7.67 28.83
N LYS A 782 1.41 6.66 28.21
CA LYS A 782 1.77 6.68 26.79
C LYS A 782 0.49 6.58 25.95
N LEU A 783 0.34 7.45 24.93
CA LEU A 783 -0.88 7.57 24.12
C LEU A 783 -0.64 7.29 22.61
N GLY A 784 0.57 6.89 22.21
CA GLY A 784 0.88 6.52 20.83
C GLY A 784 1.15 7.73 19.93
N GLY A 785 0.61 7.70 18.71
CA GLY A 785 0.60 8.81 17.75
C GLY A 785 1.28 8.55 16.42
N ILE A 786 2.03 7.45 16.25
CA ILE A 786 2.64 7.10 14.95
C ILE A 786 1.58 7.03 13.85
N VAL A 787 0.44 6.43 14.16
CA VAL A 787 -0.67 6.31 13.22
C VAL A 787 -1.44 7.62 13.09
N TYR A 788 -2.05 8.11 14.17
CA TYR A 788 -2.96 9.26 14.04
C TYR A 788 -2.26 10.58 13.75
N MET A 789 -1.01 10.76 14.20
CA MET A 789 -0.22 11.97 13.89
C MET A 789 0.57 11.85 12.59
N ARG A 790 1.03 10.66 12.14
CA ARG A 790 1.83 10.53 10.90
C ARG A 790 1.20 9.70 9.78
N VAL A 791 0.72 8.49 10.04
CA VAL A 791 0.07 7.67 8.99
C VAL A 791 -1.15 8.38 8.42
N LEU A 792 -1.97 8.99 9.28
CA LEU A 792 -3.25 9.62 8.93
C LEU A 792 -3.15 11.13 8.63
N ASP A 793 -1.94 11.70 8.64
CA ASP A 793 -1.72 13.12 8.37
C ASP A 793 -2.15 13.50 6.93
N ASP A 794 -2.85 14.63 6.80
CA ASP A 794 -3.62 15.08 5.63
C ASP A 794 -4.70 14.11 5.09
N ILE A 795 -4.58 12.78 5.27
CA ILE A 795 -5.48 11.77 4.66
C ILE A 795 -6.68 11.39 5.52
N ILE A 796 -6.75 11.81 6.79
CA ILE A 796 -7.90 11.51 7.66
C ILE A 796 -9.23 12.02 7.09
N CYS A 797 -9.21 13.05 6.23
CA CYS A 797 -10.38 13.55 5.51
C CYS A 797 -11.04 12.52 4.58
N ASN A 798 -10.33 11.45 4.23
CA ASN A 798 -10.78 10.41 3.31
C ASN A 798 -11.39 9.18 4.03
N PHE A 799 -11.45 9.19 5.37
CA PHE A 799 -12.09 8.14 6.16
C PHE A 799 -13.51 8.58 6.55
N ASN A 800 -14.54 7.96 5.96
CA ASN A 800 -15.91 8.24 6.35
C ASN A 800 -16.29 7.40 7.58
N GLU A 801 -16.29 7.98 8.78
CA GLU A 801 -16.64 7.27 10.02
C GLU A 801 -18.09 6.72 10.05
N ASN A 802 -18.98 7.14 9.15
CA ASN A 802 -20.30 6.55 8.97
C ASN A 802 -20.29 5.31 8.06
N ASN A 803 -19.21 5.08 7.31
CA ASN A 803 -18.99 3.85 6.54
C ASN A 803 -18.37 2.78 7.45
N LYS A 804 -18.99 1.59 7.47
CA LYS A 804 -18.56 0.45 8.28
C LYS A 804 -17.16 -0.08 7.91
N GLU A 805 -16.76 0.01 6.64
CA GLU A 805 -15.42 -0.41 6.16
C GLU A 805 -14.35 0.56 6.69
N ASP A 806 -14.48 1.84 6.36
CA ASP A 806 -13.55 2.90 6.76
C ASP A 806 -13.42 2.99 8.28
N LEU A 807 -14.54 2.90 9.02
CA LEU A 807 -14.57 2.89 10.48
C LEU A 807 -13.86 1.66 11.10
N LEU A 808 -13.97 0.48 10.47
CA LEU A 808 -13.28 -0.73 10.90
C LEU A 808 -11.78 -0.66 10.62
N LEU A 809 -11.40 -0.12 9.45
CA LEU A 809 -10.00 0.12 9.13
C LEU A 809 -9.38 1.14 10.09
N LEU A 810 -10.04 2.28 10.34
CA LEU A 810 -9.58 3.31 11.27
C LEU A 810 -9.37 2.75 12.68
N LYS A 811 -10.30 1.93 13.18
CA LYS A 811 -10.16 1.24 14.48
C LYS A 811 -9.02 0.22 14.50
N SER A 812 -8.81 -0.50 13.39
CA SER A 812 -7.69 -1.44 13.26
C SER A 812 -6.34 -0.72 13.26
N LEU A 813 -6.24 0.42 12.57
CA LEU A 813 -5.07 1.30 12.56
C LEU A 813 -4.77 1.86 13.97
N LEU A 814 -5.79 2.22 14.75
CA LEU A 814 -5.61 2.70 16.13
C LEU A 814 -5.15 1.59 17.09
N GLU A 815 -5.64 0.35 16.95
CA GLU A 815 -5.13 -0.77 17.75
C GLU A 815 -3.69 -1.18 17.35
N ILE A 816 -3.27 -0.95 16.08
CA ILE A 816 -1.86 -1.03 15.68
C ILE A 816 -1.02 0.04 16.40
N ASP A 817 -1.47 1.29 16.43
CA ASP A 817 -0.76 2.39 17.11
C ASP A 817 -0.54 2.11 18.61
N LYS A 818 -1.58 1.63 19.26
CA LYS A 818 -1.58 1.17 20.65
C LYS A 818 -0.66 -0.04 20.90
N ALA A 819 -0.42 -0.88 19.89
CA ALA A 819 0.59 -1.94 19.98
C ALA A 819 2.01 -1.38 19.82
N LEU A 820 2.23 -0.37 18.97
CA LEU A 820 3.53 0.27 18.77
C LEU A 820 4.11 0.91 20.05
N ILE A 821 3.25 1.37 20.96
CA ILE A 821 3.59 1.90 22.30
C ILE A 821 4.52 0.98 23.11
N GLN A 822 4.46 -0.35 22.87
CA GLN A 822 5.20 -1.38 23.60
C GLN A 822 6.66 -1.55 23.13
N PHE A 823 7.00 -1.06 21.93
CA PHE A 823 8.34 -1.22 21.36
C PHE A 823 9.27 -0.09 21.84
N PRO A 824 10.50 -0.39 22.31
CA PRO A 824 11.40 0.63 22.86
C PRO A 824 12.01 1.53 21.79
N ASP A 825 12.20 1.01 20.58
CA ASP A 825 12.84 1.71 19.45
C ASP A 825 11.83 2.44 18.53
N VAL A 826 10.59 2.65 19.01
CA VAL A 826 9.53 3.38 18.31
C VAL A 826 9.09 4.57 19.14
N ASP A 827 8.92 5.73 18.51
CA ASP A 827 8.57 6.96 19.22
C ASP A 827 7.14 6.89 19.76
N ASN A 828 6.97 7.20 21.05
CA ASN A 828 5.66 7.57 21.58
C ASN A 828 5.51 9.09 21.46
N LEU A 829 4.54 9.55 20.67
CA LEU A 829 4.40 10.96 20.31
C LEU A 829 3.54 11.75 21.30
N TYR A 830 2.52 11.15 21.92
CA TYR A 830 1.68 11.82 22.91
C TYR A 830 1.69 11.14 24.27
N SER A 831 1.63 11.92 25.35
CA SER A 831 1.54 11.41 26.72
C SER A 831 0.63 12.27 27.61
N ALA A 832 -0.04 11.62 28.56
CA ALA A 832 -0.73 12.29 29.66
C ALA A 832 -0.13 11.91 31.02
N VAL A 833 -0.14 12.85 31.95
CA VAL A 833 0.29 12.67 33.35
C VAL A 833 -0.70 13.37 34.27
N VAL A 834 -1.05 12.72 35.37
CA VAL A 834 -1.62 13.36 36.56
C VAL A 834 -0.83 12.88 37.78
N VAL A 835 -0.15 13.80 38.46
CA VAL A 835 0.72 13.48 39.61
C VAL A 835 0.57 14.50 40.72
N GLN A 836 0.52 14.02 41.96
CA GLN A 836 0.45 14.86 43.16
C GLN A 836 1.87 15.25 43.64
N LYS A 837 2.07 16.52 44.01
CA LYS A 837 3.31 17.02 44.60
C LYS A 837 3.48 16.46 46.02
N THR A 838 4.24 15.38 46.10
CA THR A 838 4.73 14.81 47.36
C THR A 838 5.84 15.67 47.98
N LYS A 839 5.82 15.75 49.31
CA LYS A 839 6.85 16.40 50.14
C LYS A 839 8.19 15.67 50.00
N TYR A 840 9.10 16.29 49.27
CA TYR A 840 10.52 15.98 49.08
C TYR A 840 11.26 17.30 48.95
#